data_AF-A0AA88YRQ8-F1
#
_entry.id   AF-A0AA88YRQ8-F1
#
_cell.length_a   1.000
_cell.length_b   1.000
_cell.length_c   1.000
_cell.angle_alpha   90.00
_cell.angle_beta   90.00
_cell.angle_gamma   90.00
#
_symmetry.space_group_name_H-M   'P 1'
#
loop_
_entity.id
_entity.type
_entity.pdbx_description
1 polymer ?
#
loop_
_entity_poly.entity_id
_entity_poly.type
_entity_poly.pdbx_seq_one_letter_code
_entity_poly.pdbx_strand_id
1 'polypeptide(L)'
;MPEIFNRQSSELTQLSFVVIVHVLVMAASVNRPRNTRGRFMKKKVVSVPKHIRKDHTYSLKGEVNNNKAEEQLSYRGNSDWNVGRRIIEFDVLLSNLKFCKSCSLGPVPLTLNTIVGELQKGLGGYLYVRCENPDCEHINRVPYGSTHRVKEKGMPCFTINTKLGTAMIDSLGGADRVNNFLSVLNLKPISQKNLKAIERRAGYFVESVAKSSMETAATDSFQREMEDIGNEESIEAQKSMGEEIGGLGVSLFDDTSPSVNITSDKRQSRRQKRIFRCYSAVKSHTFFMSKAKYGKKVLKTVVGHRTCGTCKWWQRNRPGQKIRDHRCVHNHSGSARLMESVSGVRGIKELGELGTPVGILEGDGDNTMISRIKTDLGLTMKKRLDRNHVVKNFGKQLYTLHATKCIKLSKNVVIHLQKGFKYALAKNHNKHDMEENLKALLPHQFGDHSLCKDRFCGFKRNPKENYVHRSLPYKAALKDDNLRSHLQPIFDQATARAEQYVDLGSSQQCEHANREVTLRVPKSHHYGNSESLDFRVNASAAFINEDRSYISKVNKMAGISPGKFTESPADKQYKRRLKVEEKSKLPSTKRRRMKLKQERNMTQCALQTSEGDTYESEIGLRDDVDIEKIPDPVPRGNFKPVTVSAGSPTLVIFDLETTDLIRGRHMPLITQIAAVGFETGTLSNTYTVPKLPITKAAIKVTGIVSSSRKMTVHGKDVHSEHITAGLNKFLEWLQIYNNVILVAHNGRRFDFPVLMNTMQSLKRTDVLVSTVIGFIDTLNIFKKVFPGQTDYKQETLMQSLLGTPYGAHNAMEDVKALALLVKEAKLSNKERLPFSSPPPPTAVHHMLQFGSEKAKNVSSLHCLIAKGIVIHGCAENIAGSGLHFRH
;
A
#
# COMPACT_ATOMS: atom_id res chain seq x y z
N MET A 1 6.30 35.12 -10.18
CA MET A 1 7.32 36.15 -9.87
C MET A 1 6.62 37.48 -9.77
N PRO A 2 7.04 38.40 -8.88
CA PRO A 2 8.37 38.47 -8.27
C PRO A 2 8.37 37.99 -6.80
N GLU A 3 9.34 37.21 -6.32
CA GLU A 3 10.81 37.41 -6.26
C GLU A 3 11.24 38.52 -5.27
N ILE A 4 11.86 38.11 -4.15
CA ILE A 4 13.31 38.25 -3.81
C ILE A 4 13.52 39.55 -3.02
N PHE A 5 13.94 39.48 -1.75
CA PHE A 5 15.34 39.58 -1.30
C PHE A 5 15.53 38.83 0.05
N ASN A 6 16.25 37.71 0.14
CA ASN A 6 17.71 37.51 0.38
C ASN A 6 18.24 38.00 1.76
N ARG A 7 18.64 37.06 2.65
CA ARG A 7 20.03 36.69 3.06
C ARG A 7 20.59 37.59 4.19
N GLN A 8 21.32 37.17 5.23
CA GLN A 8 21.96 35.93 5.69
C GLN A 8 22.57 36.21 7.10
N SER A 9 22.74 35.18 7.95
CA SER A 9 23.70 35.05 9.09
C SER A 9 23.60 36.04 10.29
N SER A 10 23.78 35.70 11.57
CA SER A 10 24.63 34.68 12.22
C SER A 10 24.19 34.44 13.69
N GLU A 11 24.36 33.18 14.13
CA GLU A 11 24.78 32.62 15.44
C GLU A 11 24.35 33.17 16.83
N LEU A 12 24.25 32.21 17.78
CA LEU A 12 24.13 32.30 19.26
C LEU A 12 22.70 32.60 19.75
N THR A 13 22.03 31.83 20.61
CA THR A 13 22.45 30.85 21.62
C THR A 13 21.21 30.04 22.06
N GLN A 14 21.40 28.75 22.35
CA GLN A 14 20.50 27.97 23.20
C GLN A 14 20.30 28.70 24.54
N LEU A 15 19.08 28.75 25.07
CA LEU A 15 18.86 28.70 26.52
C LEU A 15 17.42 28.28 26.84
N SER A 16 17.34 27.14 27.48
CA SER A 16 16.18 26.55 28.13
C SER A 16 15.58 27.55 29.12
N PHE A 17 14.26 27.80 29.02
CA PHE A 17 13.52 28.56 30.03
C PHE A 17 13.47 27.77 31.35
N VAL A 18 14.40 28.05 32.25
CA VAL A 18 14.29 27.79 33.69
C VAL A 18 13.69 29.04 34.31
N VAL A 19 12.42 28.98 34.70
CA VAL A 19 11.77 30.07 35.42
C VAL A 19 12.11 29.93 36.91
N ILE A 20 13.11 30.69 37.37
CA ILE A 20 13.35 30.96 38.79
C ILE A 20 12.54 32.22 39.14
N VAL A 21 11.52 32.08 39.98
CA VAL A 21 10.83 33.24 40.58
C VAL A 21 11.29 33.35 42.03
N HIS A 22 12.14 34.34 42.30
CA HIS A 22 12.34 34.89 43.64
C HIS A 22 11.11 35.74 44.00
N VAL A 23 10.41 35.41 45.08
CA VAL A 23 9.40 36.30 45.68
C VAL A 23 9.94 36.82 47.00
N LEU A 24 10.00 38.14 47.12
CA LEU A 24 10.35 38.89 48.32
C LEU A 24 9.44 38.52 49.49
N VAL A 25 10.05 38.31 50.66
CA VAL A 25 9.37 38.18 51.95
C VAL A 25 9.12 39.58 52.53
N MET A 26 7.87 39.89 52.84
CA MET A 26 7.51 40.97 53.77
C MET A 26 6.98 40.33 55.05
N ALA A 27 7.68 40.54 56.15
CA ALA A 27 7.34 40.00 57.46
C ALA A 27 6.17 40.77 58.08
N ALA A 28 5.14 40.04 58.53
CA ALA A 28 4.13 40.56 59.45
C ALA A 28 4.01 39.61 60.65
N SER A 29 4.20 40.15 61.85
CA SER A 29 4.08 39.44 63.13
C SER A 29 2.60 39.23 63.47
N VAL A 30 2.18 38.01 63.83
CA VAL A 30 0.84 37.75 64.37
C VAL A 30 0.91 36.77 65.56
N ASN A 31 0.31 37.20 66.67
CA ASN A 31 0.26 36.54 67.99
C ASN A 31 -0.56 35.23 68.01
N ARG A 32 -0.14 34.27 68.85
CA ARG A 32 -0.85 33.00 69.12
C ARG A 32 -2.13 33.20 69.96
N PRO A 33 -3.25 32.50 69.67
CA PRO A 33 -4.46 32.58 70.47
C PRO A 33 -4.34 31.83 71.81
N ARG A 34 -4.87 32.44 72.87
CA ARG A 34 -4.95 31.92 74.25
C ARG A 34 -6.39 31.51 74.56
N ASN A 35 -6.60 30.56 75.47
CA ASN A 35 -7.95 30.24 75.95
C ASN A 35 -8.47 31.32 76.92
N THR A 36 -9.73 31.20 77.37
CA THR A 36 -10.41 32.12 78.31
C THR A 36 -9.75 32.24 79.70
N ARG A 37 -8.70 31.45 79.97
CA ARG A 37 -7.88 31.50 81.19
C ARG A 37 -6.41 31.86 80.90
N GLY A 38 -6.11 32.41 79.73
CA GLY A 38 -4.79 32.93 79.39
C GLY A 38 -3.70 31.89 79.10
N ARG A 39 -4.02 30.59 78.99
CA ARG A 39 -3.04 29.53 78.69
C ARG A 39 -3.00 29.20 77.20
N PHE A 40 -1.80 28.87 76.69
CA PHE A 40 -1.61 28.35 75.34
C PHE A 40 -2.29 26.99 75.17
N MET A 41 -3.03 26.79 74.08
CA MET A 41 -3.73 25.53 73.82
C MET A 41 -2.76 24.44 73.37
N LYS A 42 -2.79 23.25 74.01
CA LYS A 42 -2.00 22.07 73.60
C LYS A 42 -2.64 21.37 72.38
N LYS A 43 -1.81 20.96 71.41
CA LYS A 43 -2.23 20.23 70.20
C LYS A 43 -2.50 18.74 70.46
N LYS A 44 -3.57 18.21 69.87
CA LYS A 44 -3.75 16.76 69.65
C LYS A 44 -2.85 16.32 68.48
N VAL A 45 -1.86 15.49 68.78
CA VAL A 45 -1.01 14.84 67.77
C VAL A 45 -1.75 13.62 67.20
N VAL A 46 -2.01 13.62 65.90
CA VAL A 46 -2.45 12.42 65.18
C VAL A 46 -1.19 11.62 64.80
N SER A 47 -1.10 10.37 65.26
CA SER A 47 0.05 9.50 65.03
C SER A 47 0.28 9.22 63.53
N VAL A 48 1.51 9.49 63.06
CA VAL A 48 2.01 9.13 61.72
C VAL A 48 2.20 7.60 61.62
N PRO A 49 1.92 6.94 60.48
CA PRO A 49 2.28 5.53 60.30
C PRO A 49 3.79 5.32 60.41
N LYS A 50 4.23 4.44 61.32
CA LYS A 50 5.65 4.20 61.65
C LYS A 50 6.52 3.71 60.48
N HIS A 51 5.96 3.32 59.33
CA HIS A 51 6.70 2.92 58.11
C HIS A 51 6.04 3.46 56.83
N ILE A 52 6.78 4.23 56.03
CA ILE A 52 6.42 4.47 54.61
C ILE A 52 6.89 3.26 53.81
N ARG A 53 5.97 2.34 53.49
CA ARG A 53 6.26 1.22 52.57
C ARG A 53 6.62 1.77 51.19
N LYS A 54 7.79 1.39 50.67
CA LYS A 54 8.32 1.80 49.36
C LYS A 54 7.45 1.38 48.16
N ASP A 55 6.55 0.41 48.34
CA ASP A 55 5.55 0.00 47.35
C ASP A 55 4.27 -0.51 48.02
N HIS A 56 3.11 0.04 47.62
CA HIS A 56 1.82 -0.55 47.94
C HIS A 56 1.44 -1.57 46.85
N THR A 57 1.34 -2.84 47.25
CA THR A 57 0.72 -3.88 46.43
C THR A 57 -0.79 -3.71 46.45
N TYR A 58 -1.43 -3.66 45.28
CA TYR A 58 -2.90 -3.74 45.18
C TYR A 58 -3.35 -5.18 45.46
N SER A 59 -3.40 -5.59 46.73
CA SER A 59 -3.97 -6.89 47.12
C SER A 59 -5.44 -6.74 47.52
N LEU A 60 -6.27 -7.64 47.03
CA LEU A 60 -7.58 -7.93 47.58
C LEU A 60 -7.41 -9.01 48.65
N LYS A 61 -7.78 -8.68 49.89
CA LYS A 61 -7.87 -9.48 51.13
C LYS A 61 -6.98 -8.89 52.23
N GLY A 62 -7.63 -8.46 53.31
CA GLY A 62 -7.02 -8.01 54.54
C GLY A 62 -6.91 -9.17 55.53
N GLU A 63 -5.87 -9.13 56.33
CA GLU A 63 -5.75 -9.82 57.61
C GLU A 63 -4.97 -8.88 58.54
N VAL A 64 -5.56 -8.61 59.70
CA VAL A 64 -5.03 -7.76 60.75
C VAL A 64 -4.25 -8.66 61.70
N ASN A 65 -2.98 -8.35 61.97
CA ASN A 65 -2.30 -8.86 63.16
C ASN A 65 -1.68 -7.68 63.90
N ASN A 66 -2.19 -7.44 65.10
CA ASN A 66 -1.68 -6.49 66.07
C ASN A 66 -0.54 -7.16 66.83
N ASN A 67 0.64 -6.52 66.87
CA ASN A 67 1.53 -6.60 68.02
C ASN A 67 2.38 -5.32 68.07
N LYS A 68 2.27 -4.60 69.19
CA LYS A 68 3.03 -3.40 69.53
C LYS A 68 4.35 -3.85 70.17
N ALA A 69 5.47 -3.38 69.64
CA ALA A 69 6.68 -3.15 70.42
C ALA A 69 7.20 -1.75 70.04
N GLU A 70 7.44 -0.93 71.05
CA GLU A 70 8.01 0.39 70.93
C GLU A 70 9.53 0.27 70.87
N GLU A 71 10.11 0.61 69.74
CA GLU A 71 11.55 0.79 69.62
C GLU A 71 11.81 2.16 69.00
N GLN A 72 12.53 2.99 69.75
CA GLN A 72 13.03 4.29 69.31
C GLN A 72 14.10 4.04 68.23
N LEU A 73 13.73 4.20 66.96
CA LEU A 73 14.69 4.11 65.85
C LEU A 73 14.63 5.37 64.99
N SER A 74 15.80 6.01 64.92
CA SER A 74 16.15 7.20 64.15
C SER A 74 15.57 7.24 62.74
N TYR A 75 15.06 8.41 62.34
CA TYR A 75 14.57 8.71 61.00
C TYR A 75 15.73 8.77 59.97
N ARG A 76 16.30 7.61 59.60
CA ARG A 76 17.18 7.46 58.43
C ARG A 76 16.41 6.74 57.32
N GLY A 77 15.44 7.43 56.73
CA GLY A 77 14.74 6.98 55.53
C GLY A 77 15.20 7.78 54.33
N ASN A 78 16.20 7.28 53.59
CA ASN A 78 16.59 7.83 52.30
C ASN A 78 15.39 7.66 51.33
N SER A 79 14.57 8.70 51.19
CA SER A 79 13.43 8.72 50.27
C SER A 79 13.85 9.41 48.98
N ASP A 80 14.06 8.63 47.93
CA ASP A 80 14.43 9.07 46.57
C ASP A 80 13.28 9.82 45.85
N TRP A 81 12.51 10.65 46.55
CA TRP A 81 11.44 11.46 45.96
C TRP A 81 11.99 12.46 44.94
N ASN A 82 13.28 12.81 45.07
CA ASN A 82 14.04 13.66 44.18
C ASN A 82 14.67 12.92 42.98
N VAL A 83 14.35 11.64 42.76
CA VAL A 83 14.90 10.82 41.65
C VAL A 83 13.84 10.48 40.60
N GLY A 84 14.21 10.69 39.33
CA GLY A 84 13.40 10.40 38.15
C GLY A 84 12.30 11.44 37.90
N ARG A 85 11.37 11.13 37.00
CA ARG A 85 10.24 12.03 36.64
C ARG A 85 8.92 11.55 37.25
N ARG A 86 7.94 12.46 37.34
CA ARG A 86 6.56 12.19 37.76
C ARG A 86 5.58 12.83 36.78
N ILE A 87 4.40 12.23 36.67
CA ILE A 87 3.27 12.83 35.93
C ILE A 87 2.35 13.47 36.97
N ILE A 88 2.15 14.78 36.86
CA ILE A 88 1.45 15.60 37.85
C ILE A 88 0.25 16.29 37.19
N GLU A 89 -0.90 16.23 37.85
CA GLU A 89 -2.05 17.08 37.55
C GLU A 89 -1.93 18.35 38.41
N PHE A 90 -1.50 19.45 37.78
CA PHE A 90 -1.16 20.70 38.47
C PHE A 90 -2.32 21.28 39.29
N ASP A 91 -3.52 21.25 38.73
CA ASP A 91 -4.74 21.70 39.40
C ASP A 91 -4.99 20.92 40.70
N VAL A 92 -4.82 19.59 40.67
CA VAL A 92 -4.95 18.71 41.84
C VAL A 92 -3.87 19.01 42.87
N LEU A 93 -2.60 19.09 42.42
CA LEU A 93 -1.46 19.35 43.30
C LEU A 93 -1.61 20.70 44.03
N LEU A 94 -1.83 21.79 43.27
CA LEU A 94 -1.92 23.14 43.80
C LEU A 94 -3.14 23.30 44.73
N SER A 95 -4.29 22.72 44.36
CA SER A 95 -5.49 22.76 45.21
C SER A 95 -5.26 22.09 46.57
N ASN A 96 -4.45 21.03 46.62
CA ASN A 96 -4.11 20.33 47.86
C ASN A 96 -2.95 20.98 48.64
N LEU A 97 -2.27 21.98 48.06
CA LEU A 97 -1.27 22.81 48.73
C LEU A 97 -1.82 24.18 49.16
N LYS A 98 -3.07 24.50 48.80
CA LYS A 98 -3.67 25.82 49.10
C LYS A 98 -3.68 26.14 50.60
N PHE A 99 -3.96 25.16 51.44
CA PHE A 99 -4.00 25.30 52.91
C PHE A 99 -3.49 24.04 53.61
N CYS A 100 -2.87 24.22 54.78
CA CYS A 100 -2.51 23.12 55.66
C CYS A 100 -3.77 22.48 56.26
N LYS A 101 -3.89 21.16 56.19
CA LYS A 101 -5.06 20.40 56.70
C LYS A 101 -5.24 20.49 58.22
N SER A 102 -4.21 20.91 58.96
CA SER A 102 -4.26 21.01 60.42
C SER A 102 -4.48 22.43 60.94
N CYS A 103 -3.84 23.45 60.36
CA CYS A 103 -3.94 24.83 60.83
C CYS A 103 -4.66 25.78 59.88
N SER A 104 -5.10 25.29 58.71
CA SER A 104 -5.79 26.06 57.66
C SER A 104 -5.03 27.27 57.09
N LEU A 105 -3.78 27.48 57.51
CA LEU A 105 -2.88 28.49 56.93
C LEU A 105 -2.31 27.98 55.60
N GLY A 106 -2.08 28.88 54.65
CA GLY A 106 -1.44 28.53 53.41
C GLY A 106 -0.99 29.74 52.59
N PRO A 107 -0.35 29.49 51.43
CA PRO A 107 -0.11 28.17 50.84
C PRO A 107 0.89 27.33 51.63
N VAL A 108 0.76 26.00 51.56
CA VAL A 108 1.81 25.07 52.02
C VAL A 108 2.90 25.08 50.94
N PRO A 109 4.09 25.63 51.20
CA PRO A 109 5.10 25.81 50.16
C PRO A 109 5.70 24.45 49.79
N LEU A 110 5.83 24.22 48.49
CA LEU A 110 6.45 23.01 47.93
C LEU A 110 7.91 23.31 47.61
N THR A 111 8.80 23.05 48.56
CA THR A 111 10.25 23.28 48.44
C THR A 111 11.01 21.99 48.69
N LEU A 112 12.31 21.98 48.37
CA LEU A 112 13.18 20.84 48.66
C LEU A 112 13.18 20.45 50.15
N ASN A 113 13.01 21.45 51.03
CA ASN A 113 13.08 21.27 52.48
C ASN A 113 11.74 20.88 53.11
N THR A 114 10.62 21.21 52.46
CA THR A 114 9.29 20.86 52.98
C THR A 114 8.83 19.47 52.58
N ILE A 115 9.38 18.89 51.50
CA ILE A 115 9.04 17.52 51.10
C ILE A 115 9.77 16.53 52.01
N VAL A 116 9.01 15.82 52.83
CA VAL A 116 9.55 14.79 53.74
C VAL A 116 9.48 13.38 53.15
N GLY A 117 8.86 13.21 51.98
CA GLY A 117 8.82 11.95 51.27
C GLY A 117 7.71 11.85 50.22
N GLU A 118 7.67 10.70 49.55
CA GLU A 118 6.68 10.37 48.52
C GLU A 118 6.12 8.96 48.75
N LEU A 119 4.81 8.79 48.54
CA LEU A 119 4.18 7.49 48.32
C LEU A 119 3.71 7.38 46.87
N GLN A 120 4.51 6.74 46.03
CA GLN A 120 4.16 6.45 44.65
C GLN A 120 3.22 5.25 44.55
N LYS A 121 2.20 5.36 43.69
CA LYS A 121 1.22 4.32 43.37
C LYS A 121 1.00 4.26 41.86
N GLY A 122 1.86 3.51 41.16
CA GLY A 122 1.87 3.49 39.70
C GLY A 122 2.37 4.83 39.15
N LEU A 123 1.59 5.46 38.26
CA LEU A 123 1.92 6.77 37.70
C LEU A 123 1.44 7.96 38.54
N GLY A 124 0.58 7.72 39.53
CA GLY A 124 0.12 8.73 40.49
C GLY A 124 0.68 8.47 41.89
N GLY A 125 0.41 9.35 42.84
CA GLY A 125 0.91 9.19 44.20
C GLY A 125 0.60 10.38 45.12
N TYR A 126 1.25 10.36 46.28
CA TYR A 126 1.13 11.39 47.30
C TYR A 126 2.52 11.93 47.65
N LEU A 127 2.66 13.25 47.68
CA LEU A 127 3.77 13.91 48.35
C LEU A 127 3.40 14.15 49.81
N TYR A 128 4.38 13.99 50.69
CA TYR A 128 4.27 14.36 52.09
C TYR A 128 5.01 15.68 52.29
N VAL A 129 4.26 16.75 52.54
CA VAL A 129 4.78 18.12 52.60
C VAL A 129 4.55 18.71 53.99
N ARG A 130 5.63 19.01 54.70
CA ARG A 130 5.60 19.63 56.02
C ARG A 130 5.11 21.07 55.92
N CYS A 131 4.20 21.45 56.82
CA CYS A 131 3.79 22.84 57.00
C CYS A 131 4.93 23.66 57.62
N GLU A 132 5.28 24.79 57.01
CA GLU A 132 6.34 25.68 57.53
C GLU A 132 5.92 26.53 58.73
N ASN A 133 4.64 26.55 59.10
CA ASN A 133 4.22 27.19 60.34
C ASN A 133 4.89 26.48 61.53
N PRO A 134 5.79 27.16 62.29
CA PRO A 134 6.53 26.55 63.41
C PRO A 134 5.61 25.99 64.49
N ASP A 135 4.41 26.56 64.62
CA ASP A 135 3.43 26.10 65.60
C ASP A 135 2.72 24.83 65.14
N CYS A 136 2.85 24.45 63.87
CA CYS A 136 2.09 23.40 63.20
C CYS A 136 2.90 22.18 62.80
N GLU A 137 3.89 22.35 61.93
CA GLU A 137 4.74 21.28 61.41
C GLU A 137 3.99 20.05 60.84
N HIS A 138 2.68 20.17 60.61
CA HIS A 138 1.85 19.06 60.15
C HIS A 138 2.29 18.59 58.77
N ILE A 139 2.41 17.28 58.60
CA ILE A 139 2.76 16.66 57.32
C ILE A 139 1.48 16.49 56.48
N ASN A 140 1.30 17.39 55.52
CA ASN A 140 0.22 17.33 54.57
C ASN A 140 0.45 16.18 53.59
N ARG A 141 -0.52 15.26 53.51
CA ARG A 141 -0.59 14.27 52.44
C ARG A 141 -1.27 14.89 51.23
N VAL A 142 -0.48 15.18 50.21
CA VAL A 142 -0.85 15.96 49.03
C VAL A 142 -0.86 15.02 47.80
N PRO A 143 -2.03 14.64 47.26
CA PRO A 143 -2.08 13.93 46.00
C PRO A 143 -1.61 14.82 44.85
N TYR A 144 -0.82 14.27 43.92
CA TYR A 144 -0.41 14.96 42.69
C TYR A 144 -1.18 14.47 41.45
N GLY A 145 -2.30 13.78 41.65
CA GLY A 145 -3.16 13.30 40.59
C GLY A 145 -4.56 12.97 41.11
N SER A 146 -5.57 13.12 40.25
CA SER A 146 -6.96 12.83 40.59
C SER A 146 -7.17 11.35 40.92
N THR A 147 -8.18 11.09 41.75
CA THR A 147 -8.55 9.75 42.17
C THR A 147 -10.04 9.49 41.99
N HIS A 148 -10.39 8.23 41.73
CA HIS A 148 -11.77 7.73 41.68
C HIS A 148 -11.89 6.49 42.58
N ARG A 149 -13.11 6.14 42.97
CA ARG A 149 -13.41 4.94 43.78
C ARG A 149 -14.11 3.90 42.91
N VAL A 150 -13.56 2.68 42.91
CA VAL A 150 -14.19 1.51 42.26
C VAL A 150 -14.99 0.68 43.28
N LYS A 151 -14.69 0.84 44.57
CA LYS A 151 -15.40 0.20 45.69
C LYS A 151 -15.67 1.25 46.75
N GLU A 152 -16.76 1.10 47.49
CA GLU A 152 -17.12 1.96 48.61
C GLU A 152 -16.02 1.95 49.69
N LYS A 153 -15.54 0.76 50.05
CA LYS A 153 -14.45 0.55 51.03
C LYS A 153 -13.10 0.37 50.33
N GLY A 154 -12.06 1.01 50.87
CA GLY A 154 -10.67 0.91 50.40
C GLY A 154 -10.07 2.25 49.97
N MET A 155 -8.80 2.21 49.54
CA MET A 155 -8.10 3.42 49.09
C MET A 155 -8.51 3.79 47.65
N PRO A 156 -8.71 5.08 47.35
CA PRO A 156 -8.98 5.55 45.99
C PRO A 156 -7.90 5.11 44.99
N CYS A 157 -8.32 4.93 43.75
CA CYS A 157 -7.47 4.60 42.63
C CYS A 157 -7.10 5.88 41.88
N PHE A 158 -5.83 6.06 41.53
CA PHE A 158 -5.44 7.19 40.68
C PHE A 158 -6.03 7.02 39.29
N THR A 159 -6.64 8.10 38.78
CA THR A 159 -7.26 8.18 37.46
C THR A 159 -6.29 7.75 36.36
N ILE A 160 -5.05 8.25 36.41
CA ILE A 160 -4.02 7.95 35.42
C ILE A 160 -3.68 6.46 35.33
N ASN A 161 -3.77 5.72 36.44
CA ASN A 161 -3.53 4.28 36.42
C ASN A 161 -4.66 3.53 35.70
N THR A 162 -5.92 3.90 35.90
CA THR A 162 -7.03 3.28 35.16
C THR A 162 -6.92 3.60 33.67
N LYS A 163 -6.57 4.84 33.31
CA LYS A 163 -6.28 5.22 31.91
C LYS A 163 -5.11 4.44 31.33
N LEU A 164 -4.04 4.22 32.09
CA LEU A 164 -2.91 3.36 31.70
C LEU A 164 -3.39 1.93 31.43
N GLY A 165 -4.24 1.36 32.29
CA GLY A 165 -4.82 0.04 32.07
C GLY A 165 -5.62 -0.06 30.78
N THR A 166 -6.42 0.95 30.45
CA THR A 166 -7.13 1.02 29.16
C THR A 166 -6.14 1.12 28.00
N ALA A 167 -5.08 1.92 28.12
CA ALA A 167 -4.03 2.04 27.11
C ALA A 167 -3.24 0.73 26.91
N MET A 168 -2.99 -0.04 27.97
CA MET A 168 -2.39 -1.38 27.89
C MET A 168 -3.21 -2.31 27.01
N ILE A 169 -4.53 -2.31 27.20
CA ILE A 169 -5.46 -3.15 26.43
C ILE A 169 -5.58 -2.66 24.98
N ASP A 170 -5.67 -1.35 24.75
CA ASP A 170 -5.94 -0.79 23.42
C ASP A 170 -4.72 -0.72 22.50
N SER A 171 -3.54 -0.31 22.99
CA SER A 171 -2.45 0.12 22.11
C SER A 171 -1.02 -0.16 22.63
N LEU A 172 -0.76 -0.06 23.93
CA LEU A 172 0.60 -0.24 24.47
C LEU A 172 1.00 -1.72 24.54
N GLY A 173 0.09 -2.60 24.94
CA GLY A 173 0.37 -4.03 25.13
C GLY A 173 0.60 -4.43 26.59
N GLY A 174 1.41 -5.47 26.81
CA GLY A 174 1.68 -6.05 28.13
C GLY A 174 2.61 -5.22 29.03
N ALA A 175 2.85 -5.72 30.24
CA ALA A 175 3.62 -5.04 31.27
C ALA A 175 5.04 -4.64 30.84
N ASP A 176 5.73 -5.50 30.08
CA ASP A 176 7.10 -5.23 29.62
C ASP A 176 7.15 -4.05 28.65
N ARG A 177 6.19 -3.94 27.72
CA ARG A 177 6.10 -2.80 26.79
C ARG A 177 5.82 -1.50 27.54
N VAL A 178 4.99 -1.55 28.58
CA VAL A 178 4.76 -0.39 29.44
C VAL A 178 6.04 0.02 30.16
N ASN A 179 6.75 -0.92 30.79
CA ASN A 179 7.97 -0.58 31.51
C ASN A 179 9.08 -0.07 30.60
N ASN A 180 9.21 -0.62 29.38
CA ASN A 180 10.14 -0.09 28.37
C ASN A 180 9.75 1.35 27.96
N PHE A 181 8.45 1.62 27.81
CA PHE A 181 7.97 2.97 27.53
C PHE A 181 8.26 3.94 28.69
N LEU A 182 8.01 3.52 29.93
CA LEU A 182 8.28 4.34 31.12
C LEU A 182 9.78 4.60 31.31
N SER A 183 10.63 3.60 31.09
CA SER A 183 12.08 3.76 31.23
C SER A 183 12.65 4.74 30.22
N VAL A 184 12.18 4.72 28.96
CA VAL A 184 12.58 5.70 27.93
C VAL A 184 12.21 7.13 28.33
N LEU A 185 11.11 7.31 29.07
CA LEU A 185 10.68 8.62 29.57
C LEU A 185 11.36 9.03 30.89
N ASN A 186 12.25 8.19 31.44
CA ASN A 186 12.82 8.35 32.78
C ASN A 186 11.74 8.40 33.90
N LEU A 187 10.66 7.64 33.72
CA LEU A 187 9.64 7.38 34.73
C LEU A 187 9.94 6.06 35.43
N LYS A 188 9.73 6.00 36.75
CA LYS A 188 9.96 4.78 37.53
C LYS A 188 9.12 3.61 36.98
N PRO A 189 9.73 2.45 36.65
CA PRO A 189 8.99 1.27 36.22
C PRO A 189 8.01 0.78 37.29
N ILE A 190 6.90 0.18 36.84
CA ILE A 190 5.86 -0.37 37.72
C ILE A 190 6.01 -1.90 37.73
N SER A 191 5.93 -2.51 38.91
CA SER A 191 6.03 -3.98 39.02
C SER A 191 4.98 -4.67 38.16
N GLN A 192 5.34 -5.80 37.54
CA GLN A 192 4.42 -6.56 36.68
C GLN A 192 3.12 -6.93 37.41
N LYS A 193 3.20 -7.27 38.71
CA LYS A 193 2.03 -7.54 39.55
C LYS A 193 1.06 -6.35 39.63
N ASN A 194 1.58 -5.14 39.82
CA ASN A 194 0.77 -3.93 39.89
C ASN A 194 0.20 -3.55 38.51
N LEU A 195 0.99 -3.68 37.43
CA LEU A 195 0.51 -3.47 36.06
C LEU A 195 -0.61 -4.45 35.70
N LYS A 196 -0.53 -5.72 36.11
CA LYS A 196 -1.60 -6.69 35.92
C LYS A 196 -2.86 -6.34 36.73
N ALA A 197 -2.72 -5.81 37.94
CA ALA A 197 -3.87 -5.33 38.71
C ALA A 197 -4.53 -4.10 38.05
N ILE A 198 -3.73 -3.20 37.48
CA ILE A 198 -4.18 -2.04 36.72
C ILE A 198 -4.90 -2.46 35.43
N GLU A 199 -4.31 -3.38 34.65
CA GLU A 199 -4.90 -3.94 33.42
C GLU A 199 -6.27 -4.57 33.72
N ARG A 200 -6.37 -5.44 34.74
CA ARG A 200 -7.64 -6.09 35.11
C ARG A 200 -8.73 -5.09 35.49
N ARG A 201 -8.38 -4.06 36.27
CA ARG A 201 -9.35 -3.04 36.69
C ARG A 201 -9.94 -2.32 35.48
N ALA A 202 -9.09 -1.88 34.55
CA ALA A 202 -9.56 -1.27 33.30
C ALA A 202 -10.32 -2.27 32.42
N GLY A 203 -9.87 -3.52 32.37
CA GLY A 203 -10.47 -4.60 31.60
C GLY A 203 -11.94 -4.85 31.91
N TYR A 204 -12.36 -4.77 33.17
CA TYR A 204 -13.78 -4.90 33.54
C TYR A 204 -14.65 -3.77 32.97
N PHE A 205 -14.14 -2.53 32.95
CA PHE A 205 -14.85 -1.42 32.32
C PHE A 205 -14.92 -1.59 30.80
N VAL A 206 -13.85 -2.09 30.17
CA VAL A 206 -13.82 -2.42 28.73
C VAL A 206 -14.84 -3.50 28.39
N GLU A 207 -14.89 -4.59 29.15
CA GLU A 207 -15.88 -5.67 28.98
C GLU A 207 -17.32 -5.14 29.11
N SER A 208 -17.58 -4.28 30.09
CA SER A 208 -18.90 -3.69 30.32
C SER A 208 -19.35 -2.81 29.16
N VAL A 209 -18.46 -1.94 28.66
CA VAL A 209 -18.73 -1.10 27.49
C VAL A 209 -18.92 -1.94 26.23
N ALA A 210 -18.10 -2.98 26.03
CA ALA A 210 -18.25 -3.88 24.89
C ALA A 210 -19.59 -4.63 24.93
N LYS A 211 -19.98 -5.16 26.10
CA LYS A 211 -21.25 -5.86 26.30
C LYS A 211 -22.44 -4.97 25.96
N SER A 212 -22.53 -3.79 26.56
CA SER A 212 -23.61 -2.82 26.28
C SER A 212 -23.64 -2.43 24.80
N SER A 213 -22.48 -2.15 24.20
CA SER A 213 -22.39 -1.78 22.79
C SER A 213 -22.81 -2.91 21.84
N MET A 214 -22.48 -4.16 22.16
CA MET A 214 -22.91 -5.33 21.39
C MET A 214 -24.39 -5.61 21.53
N GLU A 215 -24.97 -5.45 22.73
CA GLU A 215 -26.41 -5.61 22.99
C GLU A 215 -27.25 -4.57 22.22
N THR A 216 -26.85 -3.30 22.26
CA THR A 216 -27.47 -2.24 21.44
C THR A 216 -27.34 -2.58 19.96
N ALA A 217 -26.14 -2.94 19.49
CA ALA A 217 -25.95 -3.29 18.09
C ALA A 217 -26.76 -4.51 17.64
N ALA A 218 -26.94 -5.50 18.51
CA ALA A 218 -27.76 -6.69 18.25
C ALA A 218 -29.24 -6.31 18.13
N THR A 219 -29.74 -5.48 19.04
CA THR A 219 -31.14 -5.02 19.07
C THR A 219 -31.45 -4.10 17.89
N ASP A 220 -30.62 -3.09 17.64
CA ASP A 220 -30.78 -2.16 16.52
C ASP A 220 -30.74 -2.89 15.17
N SER A 221 -29.79 -3.81 15.00
CA SER A 221 -29.70 -4.60 13.77
C SER A 221 -30.89 -5.53 13.60
N PHE A 222 -31.47 -6.00 14.71
CA PHE A 222 -32.64 -6.87 14.68
C PHE A 222 -33.89 -6.09 14.27
N GLN A 223 -34.14 -4.94 14.90
CA GLN A 223 -35.29 -4.07 14.60
C GLN A 223 -35.29 -3.63 13.13
N ARG A 224 -34.16 -3.13 12.61
CA ARG A 224 -34.04 -2.74 11.20
C ARG A 224 -34.25 -3.89 10.23
N GLU A 225 -33.85 -5.11 10.61
CA GLU A 225 -34.12 -6.29 9.78
C GLU A 225 -35.60 -6.63 9.78
N MET A 226 -36.34 -6.35 10.85
CA MET A 226 -37.78 -6.62 10.92
C MET A 226 -38.58 -5.60 10.15
N GLU A 227 -38.18 -4.33 10.22
CA GLU A 227 -38.73 -3.27 9.38
C GLU A 227 -38.56 -3.60 7.89
N ASP A 228 -37.36 -4.02 7.47
CA ASP A 228 -37.10 -4.41 6.08
C ASP A 228 -37.97 -5.58 5.63
N ILE A 229 -38.13 -6.62 6.46
CA ILE A 229 -38.96 -7.79 6.13
C ILE A 229 -40.43 -7.37 6.03
N GLY A 230 -40.94 -6.59 6.99
CA GLY A 230 -42.32 -6.08 6.95
C GLY A 230 -42.60 -5.22 5.71
N ASN A 231 -41.62 -4.41 5.29
CA ASN A 231 -41.71 -3.62 4.06
C ASN A 231 -41.71 -4.51 2.81
N GLU A 232 -40.84 -5.53 2.74
CA GLU A 232 -40.81 -6.49 1.62
C GLU A 232 -42.13 -7.26 1.51
N GLU A 233 -42.68 -7.74 2.63
CA GLU A 233 -43.98 -8.43 2.69
C GLU A 233 -45.13 -7.51 2.29
N SER A 234 -45.10 -6.24 2.71
CA SER A 234 -46.11 -5.23 2.33
C SER A 234 -46.08 -4.95 0.82
N ILE A 235 -44.90 -4.83 0.22
CA ILE A 235 -44.74 -4.65 -1.23
C ILE A 235 -45.22 -5.90 -2.00
N GLU A 236 -44.92 -7.09 -1.50
CA GLU A 236 -45.37 -8.35 -2.10
C GLU A 236 -46.90 -8.51 -2.01
N ALA A 237 -47.50 -8.12 -0.88
CA ALA A 237 -48.95 -8.06 -0.70
C ALA A 237 -49.60 -7.04 -1.65
N GLN A 238 -49.04 -5.83 -1.77
CA GLN A 238 -49.54 -4.81 -2.72
C GLN A 238 -49.47 -5.29 -4.17
N LYS A 239 -48.39 -5.99 -4.56
CA LYS A 239 -48.28 -6.59 -5.89
C LYS A 239 -49.27 -7.73 -6.13
N SER A 240 -49.66 -8.45 -5.07
CA SER A 240 -50.68 -9.50 -5.16
C SER A 240 -52.12 -8.97 -5.20
N MET A 241 -52.34 -7.72 -4.76
CA MET A 241 -53.66 -7.07 -4.68
C MET A 241 -54.09 -6.32 -5.95
N GLY A 242 -53.22 -6.19 -6.96
CA GLY A 242 -53.60 -5.69 -8.29
C GLY A 242 -53.84 -4.18 -8.41
N GLU A 243 -53.56 -3.65 -9.60
CA GLU A 243 -53.98 -2.32 -10.07
C GLU A 243 -55.50 -2.27 -10.21
N GLU A 244 -56.21 -1.99 -9.13
CA GLU A 244 -57.57 -1.42 -9.17
C GLU A 244 -57.84 -0.75 -7.81
N ILE A 245 -57.50 0.53 -7.72
CA ILE A 245 -58.25 1.63 -7.06
C ILE A 245 -57.57 2.90 -7.58
N GLY A 246 -57.90 3.23 -8.83
CA GLY A 246 -57.82 4.60 -9.31
C GLY A 246 -59.10 5.30 -8.87
N GLY A 247 -59.00 6.21 -7.91
CA GLY A 247 -60.09 7.08 -7.49
C GLY A 247 -60.81 6.60 -6.24
N LEU A 248 -60.39 7.12 -5.09
CA LEU A 248 -61.23 7.72 -4.05
C LEU A 248 -60.29 8.12 -2.91
N GLY A 249 -60.02 9.42 -2.80
CA GLY A 249 -59.32 9.97 -1.66
C GLY A 249 -60.25 9.97 -0.44
N VAL A 250 -59.85 9.30 0.64
CA VAL A 250 -60.30 9.58 2.01
C VAL A 250 -59.17 9.25 2.99
N SER A 251 -59.02 10.13 3.97
CA SER A 251 -58.06 10.18 5.08
C SER A 251 -58.18 9.05 6.12
N LEU A 252 -57.08 8.88 6.87
CA LEU A 252 -56.88 8.24 8.19
C LEU A 252 -58.13 7.86 8.99
N PHE A 253 -58.15 6.68 9.63
CA PHE A 253 -58.39 6.51 11.07
C PHE A 253 -58.00 5.11 11.60
N ASP A 254 -57.80 5.08 12.92
CA ASP A 254 -57.20 4.08 13.82
C ASP A 254 -57.92 2.73 13.95
N ASP A 255 -57.17 1.78 14.54
CA ASP A 255 -57.58 0.68 15.40
C ASP A 255 -58.92 -0.03 15.07
N THR A 256 -58.79 -1.25 14.56
CA THR A 256 -59.56 -2.40 15.05
C THR A 256 -58.95 -3.68 14.51
N SER A 257 -58.51 -4.56 15.41
CA SER A 257 -58.27 -5.96 15.06
C SER A 257 -59.62 -6.66 14.86
N PRO A 258 -59.76 -7.50 13.83
CA PRO A 258 -60.55 -8.71 13.93
C PRO A 258 -59.64 -9.92 13.74
N SER A 259 -59.53 -10.69 14.82
CA SER A 259 -59.05 -12.06 14.87
C SER A 259 -59.83 -12.97 13.93
N VAL A 260 -59.14 -13.66 13.00
CA VAL A 260 -59.64 -14.90 12.37
C VAL A 260 -58.53 -15.95 12.37
N ASN A 261 -58.89 -17.10 12.92
CA ASN A 261 -58.10 -18.31 13.12
C ASN A 261 -57.31 -18.74 11.87
N ILE A 262 -55.98 -18.81 11.98
CA ILE A 262 -55.14 -19.58 11.06
C ILE A 262 -54.26 -20.53 11.88
N THR A 263 -54.75 -21.76 11.94
CA THR A 263 -53.99 -23.02 11.99
C THR A 263 -52.50 -22.91 12.36
N SER A 264 -52.24 -23.39 13.56
CA SER A 264 -50.95 -23.82 14.10
C SER A 264 -50.18 -24.72 13.12
N ASP A 265 -49.32 -24.17 12.26
CA ASP A 265 -48.05 -24.78 11.80
C ASP A 265 -47.20 -23.94 10.82
N LYS A 266 -47.43 -22.63 10.68
CA LYS A 266 -46.78 -21.85 9.61
C LYS A 266 -45.66 -20.93 10.11
N ARG A 267 -44.43 -21.32 9.72
CA ARG A 267 -43.34 -20.46 9.21
C ARG A 267 -42.63 -19.57 10.25
N GLN A 268 -41.73 -20.19 11.02
CA GLN A 268 -40.63 -19.51 11.73
C GLN A 268 -39.84 -18.58 10.79
N SER A 269 -39.78 -17.30 11.15
CA SER A 269 -39.14 -16.22 10.40
C SER A 269 -37.62 -16.40 10.27
N ARG A 270 -37.13 -16.26 9.04
CA ARG A 270 -35.80 -16.65 8.54
C ARG A 270 -34.83 -15.44 8.63
N ARG A 271 -33.66 -15.51 9.30
CA ARG A 271 -32.82 -14.30 9.59
C ARG A 271 -31.30 -14.49 9.63
N GLN A 272 -30.44 -13.54 9.24
CA GLN A 272 -29.04 -13.83 8.82
C GLN A 272 -27.89 -13.21 9.64
N LYS A 273 -26.93 -14.05 10.11
CA LYS A 273 -25.71 -13.65 10.87
C LYS A 273 -24.44 -14.37 10.39
N ARG A 274 -23.28 -13.72 10.59
CA ARG A 274 -21.94 -14.15 10.13
C ARG A 274 -21.03 -14.55 11.29
N ILE A 275 -20.30 -15.66 11.19
CA ILE A 275 -19.36 -16.16 12.21
C ILE A 275 -17.94 -16.26 11.65
N PHE A 276 -16.90 -15.92 12.43
CA PHE A 276 -15.50 -16.16 12.01
C PHE A 276 -14.45 -16.29 13.13
N ARG A 277 -13.28 -16.85 12.76
CA ARG A 277 -12.34 -17.64 13.60
C ARG A 277 -10.93 -17.04 13.71
N CYS A 278 -10.24 -17.36 14.80
CA CYS A 278 -8.77 -17.41 14.86
C CYS A 278 -8.36 -18.58 15.78
N TYR A 279 -7.47 -19.47 15.31
CA TYR A 279 -6.91 -20.53 16.14
C TYR A 279 -5.43 -20.27 16.40
N SER A 280 -5.05 -20.35 17.66
CA SER A 280 -3.76 -20.90 18.03
C SER A 280 -4.02 -22.08 18.96
N ALA A 281 -3.08 -23.02 19.12
CA ALA A 281 -3.31 -24.31 19.77
C ALA A 281 -3.99 -24.29 21.17
N VAL A 282 -4.13 -23.13 21.81
CA VAL A 282 -4.67 -22.92 23.16
C VAL A 282 -5.81 -21.89 23.31
N LYS A 283 -6.17 -21.13 22.26
CA LYS A 283 -7.19 -20.05 22.34
C LYS A 283 -7.97 -19.89 21.04
N SER A 284 -9.20 -19.40 21.14
CA SER A 284 -10.05 -18.98 20.03
C SER A 284 -10.81 -17.69 20.35
N HIS A 285 -11.21 -16.96 19.31
CA HIS A 285 -12.23 -15.91 19.43
C HIS A 285 -13.18 -15.99 18.23
N THR A 286 -14.43 -15.66 18.48
CA THR A 286 -15.53 -15.78 17.52
C THR A 286 -16.37 -14.52 17.54
N PHE A 287 -16.54 -13.87 16.39
CA PHE A 287 -17.41 -12.69 16.26
C PHE A 287 -18.68 -13.01 15.48
N PHE A 288 -19.78 -12.43 15.93
CA PHE A 288 -21.05 -12.35 15.22
C PHE A 288 -21.22 -10.93 14.68
N MET A 289 -21.36 -10.78 13.36
CA MET A 289 -21.44 -9.46 12.71
C MET A 289 -22.83 -9.17 12.15
N SER A 290 -23.26 -7.90 12.21
CA SER A 290 -24.46 -7.42 11.50
C SER A 290 -24.23 -7.35 10.00
N LYS A 291 -25.32 -7.41 9.21
CA LYS A 291 -25.24 -7.24 7.76
C LYS A 291 -24.62 -5.90 7.41
N ALA A 292 -24.00 -5.84 6.23
CA ALA A 292 -23.34 -4.62 5.76
C ALA A 292 -24.28 -3.41 5.65
N LYS A 293 -25.56 -3.64 5.33
CA LYS A 293 -26.60 -2.60 5.28
C LYS A 293 -26.99 -2.08 6.68
N TYR A 294 -26.76 -2.84 7.75
CA TYR A 294 -27.06 -2.47 9.14
C TYR A 294 -25.80 -2.02 9.91
N GLY A 295 -24.88 -1.31 9.25
CA GLY A 295 -23.80 -0.60 9.93
C GLY A 295 -22.56 -1.40 10.33
N LYS A 296 -22.44 -2.68 9.93
CA LYS A 296 -21.21 -3.50 10.05
C LYS A 296 -20.72 -3.64 11.51
N LYS A 297 -21.62 -3.87 12.45
CA LYS A 297 -21.35 -3.91 13.90
C LYS A 297 -21.10 -5.34 14.40
N VAL A 298 -20.34 -5.46 15.47
CA VAL A 298 -20.22 -6.69 16.26
C VAL A 298 -21.46 -6.82 17.14
N LEU A 299 -22.20 -7.90 16.97
CA LEU A 299 -23.39 -8.25 17.74
C LEU A 299 -23.05 -9.10 18.97
N LYS A 300 -22.02 -9.93 18.84
CA LYS A 300 -21.56 -10.82 19.91
C LYS A 300 -20.11 -11.21 19.69
N THR A 301 -19.39 -11.42 20.78
CA THR A 301 -18.10 -12.11 20.77
C THR A 301 -18.06 -13.24 21.78
N VAL A 302 -17.37 -14.32 21.45
CA VAL A 302 -17.10 -15.46 22.33
C VAL A 302 -15.60 -15.75 22.31
N VAL A 303 -14.98 -15.83 23.48
CA VAL A 303 -13.56 -16.16 23.62
C VAL A 303 -13.42 -17.53 24.26
N GLY A 304 -12.68 -18.40 23.58
CA GLY A 304 -12.39 -19.76 24.02
C GLY A 304 -10.97 -19.88 24.55
N HIS A 305 -10.81 -20.59 25.66
CA HIS A 305 -9.53 -20.88 26.30
C HIS A 305 -9.43 -22.36 26.65
N ARG A 306 -8.37 -23.00 26.15
CA ARG A 306 -8.04 -24.38 26.53
C ARG A 306 -7.29 -24.45 27.84
N THR A 307 -6.70 -23.36 28.30
CA THR A 307 -5.83 -23.38 29.47
C THR A 307 -5.91 -22.06 30.24
N CYS A 308 -5.85 -22.14 31.57
CA CYS A 308 -5.68 -20.98 32.43
C CYS A 308 -4.28 -21.01 33.06
N GLY A 309 -3.58 -19.88 33.02
CA GLY A 309 -2.21 -19.75 33.51
C GLY A 309 -2.11 -19.96 35.01
N THR A 310 -3.08 -19.44 35.78
CA THR A 310 -3.16 -19.66 37.23
C THR A 310 -3.39 -21.14 37.54
N CYS A 311 -4.36 -21.78 36.89
CA CYS A 311 -4.60 -23.21 37.07
C CYS A 311 -3.36 -24.06 36.76
N LYS A 312 -2.72 -23.82 35.61
CA LYS A 312 -1.49 -24.52 35.20
C LYS A 312 -0.34 -24.32 36.19
N TRP A 313 -0.16 -23.09 36.67
CA TRP A 313 0.88 -22.79 37.65
C TRP A 313 0.63 -23.57 38.96
N TRP A 314 -0.61 -23.61 39.45
CA TRP A 314 -0.95 -24.37 40.65
C TRP A 314 -0.77 -25.87 40.45
N GLN A 315 -1.26 -26.44 39.35
CA GLN A 315 -1.07 -27.85 39.01
C GLN A 315 0.42 -28.23 38.96
N ARG A 316 1.27 -27.35 38.41
CA ARG A 316 2.71 -27.62 38.28
C ARG A 316 3.49 -27.42 39.58
N ASN A 317 3.19 -26.39 40.36
CA ASN A 317 4.02 -26.00 41.50
C ASN A 317 3.44 -26.45 42.85
N ARG A 318 2.16 -26.85 42.88
CA ARG A 318 1.43 -27.28 44.08
C ARG A 318 0.47 -28.43 43.75
N PRO A 319 0.98 -29.58 43.25
CA PRO A 319 0.13 -30.72 42.90
C PRO A 319 -0.67 -31.19 44.12
N GLY A 320 -1.93 -31.59 43.91
CA GLY A 320 -2.83 -32.05 44.98
C GLY A 320 -3.44 -30.96 45.87
N GLN A 321 -2.92 -29.72 45.85
CA GLN A 321 -3.52 -28.62 46.60
C GLN A 321 -4.68 -27.97 45.83
N LYS A 322 -5.72 -27.56 46.57
CA LYS A 322 -6.84 -26.79 46.00
C LYS A 322 -6.32 -25.51 45.37
N ILE A 323 -6.62 -25.32 44.09
CA ILE A 323 -6.26 -24.11 43.34
C ILE A 323 -6.90 -22.91 44.04
N ARG A 324 -6.09 -21.88 44.31
CA ARG A 324 -6.59 -20.62 44.89
C ARG A 324 -7.70 -20.03 44.01
N ASP A 325 -8.72 -19.51 44.69
CA ASP A 325 -9.81 -18.78 44.06
C ASP A 325 -9.32 -17.63 43.15
N HIS A 326 -9.77 -17.65 41.89
CA HIS A 326 -9.41 -16.71 40.84
C HIS A 326 -10.45 -16.74 39.70
N ARG A 327 -10.48 -15.68 38.86
CA ARG A 327 -11.24 -15.69 37.59
C ARG A 327 -10.57 -16.68 36.62
N CYS A 328 -10.99 -17.93 36.67
CA CYS A 328 -10.52 -18.96 35.74
C CYS A 328 -11.03 -18.63 34.33
N VAL A 329 -10.13 -18.66 33.35
CA VAL A 329 -10.51 -18.48 31.94
C VAL A 329 -10.75 -19.80 31.21
N HIS A 330 -10.30 -20.94 31.77
CA HIS A 330 -10.45 -22.24 31.12
C HIS A 330 -11.92 -22.58 30.91
N ASN A 331 -12.33 -22.68 29.64
CA ASN A 331 -13.72 -22.90 29.26
C ASN A 331 -13.89 -23.88 28.08
N HIS A 332 -12.81 -24.54 27.65
CA HIS A 332 -12.84 -25.54 26.58
C HIS A 332 -11.88 -26.70 26.86
N SER A 333 -12.41 -27.92 26.92
CA SER A 333 -11.63 -29.15 27.18
C SER A 333 -11.25 -29.92 25.91
N GLY A 334 -11.94 -29.70 24.78
CA GLY A 334 -11.68 -30.44 23.54
C GLY A 334 -10.45 -29.99 22.76
N SER A 335 -10.31 -30.51 21.53
CA SER A 335 -9.25 -30.12 20.59
C SER A 335 -9.42 -28.66 20.14
N ALA A 336 -8.33 -28.04 19.66
CA ALA A 336 -8.40 -26.67 19.13
C ALA A 336 -9.34 -26.54 17.92
N ARG A 337 -9.43 -27.58 17.08
CA ARG A 337 -10.33 -27.61 15.91
C ARG A 337 -11.80 -27.49 16.32
N LEU A 338 -12.16 -28.04 17.48
CA LEU A 338 -13.52 -28.06 17.98
C LEU A 338 -14.03 -26.69 18.49
N MET A 339 -13.13 -25.87 19.03
CA MET A 339 -13.43 -24.64 19.78
C MET A 339 -14.39 -23.69 19.06
N GLU A 340 -14.30 -23.66 17.74
CA GLU A 340 -15.01 -22.70 16.94
C GLU A 340 -16.47 -23.08 16.73
N SER A 341 -16.76 -24.34 16.43
CA SER A 341 -18.16 -24.81 16.41
C SER A 341 -18.83 -24.64 17.78
N VAL A 342 -18.12 -24.94 18.87
CA VAL A 342 -18.60 -24.74 20.25
C VAL A 342 -18.83 -23.26 20.56
N SER A 343 -17.91 -22.38 20.16
CA SER A 343 -18.08 -20.93 20.34
C SER A 343 -19.24 -20.38 19.51
N GLY A 344 -19.45 -20.93 18.32
CA GLY A 344 -20.59 -20.60 17.45
C GLY A 344 -21.93 -21.00 18.08
N VAL A 345 -22.06 -22.24 18.55
CA VAL A 345 -23.26 -22.72 19.27
C VAL A 345 -23.56 -21.83 20.48
N ARG A 346 -22.55 -21.57 21.32
CA ARG A 346 -22.68 -20.70 22.49
C ARG A 346 -23.16 -19.29 22.11
N GLY A 347 -22.56 -18.67 21.10
CA GLY A 347 -22.95 -17.32 20.68
C GLY A 347 -24.36 -17.25 20.11
N ILE A 348 -24.83 -18.29 19.40
CA ILE A 348 -26.20 -18.37 18.89
C ILE A 348 -27.20 -18.49 20.05
N LYS A 349 -26.90 -19.36 21.02
CA LYS A 349 -27.71 -19.50 22.23
C LYS A 349 -27.86 -18.16 22.97
N GLU A 350 -26.74 -17.51 23.27
CA GLU A 350 -26.72 -16.23 24.00
C GLU A 350 -27.40 -15.08 23.22
N LEU A 351 -27.40 -15.12 21.89
CA LEU A 351 -28.15 -14.16 21.06
C LEU A 351 -29.66 -14.43 21.07
N GLY A 352 -30.06 -15.70 21.13
CA GLY A 352 -31.46 -16.10 21.32
C GLY A 352 -32.00 -15.65 22.68
N GLU A 353 -31.23 -15.86 23.75
CA GLU A 353 -31.53 -15.39 25.11
C GLU A 353 -31.68 -13.86 25.20
N LEU A 354 -30.95 -13.11 24.35
CA LEU A 354 -31.06 -11.65 24.24
C LEU A 354 -32.31 -11.20 23.45
N GLY A 355 -33.14 -12.11 22.95
CA GLY A 355 -34.30 -11.78 22.10
C GLY A 355 -33.92 -11.44 20.65
N THR A 356 -32.71 -11.76 20.21
CA THR A 356 -32.24 -11.54 18.84
C THR A 356 -31.88 -12.89 18.17
N PRO A 357 -32.84 -13.78 17.88
CA PRO A 357 -32.53 -15.11 17.35
C PRO A 357 -31.85 -15.08 15.97
N VAL A 358 -31.14 -16.17 15.65
CA VAL A 358 -30.38 -16.35 14.40
C VAL A 358 -31.03 -17.43 13.54
N GLY A 359 -31.35 -17.17 12.26
CA GLY A 359 -31.96 -18.16 11.36
C GLY A 359 -31.10 -18.62 10.17
N ILE A 360 -30.08 -17.87 9.78
CA ILE A 360 -29.24 -18.04 8.61
C ILE A 360 -27.82 -17.78 9.06
N LEU A 361 -26.94 -18.73 8.75
CA LEU A 361 -25.53 -18.65 9.08
C LEU A 361 -24.69 -18.50 7.81
N GLU A 362 -23.96 -17.39 7.73
CA GLU A 362 -22.98 -17.13 6.67
C GLU A 362 -21.59 -17.63 7.05
N GLY A 363 -20.99 -18.48 6.20
CA GLY A 363 -19.69 -19.07 6.48
C GLY A 363 -19.03 -19.81 5.31
N ASP A 364 -17.93 -20.48 5.59
CA ASP A 364 -16.96 -21.07 4.65
C ASP A 364 -17.31 -22.47 4.12
N GLY A 365 -18.59 -22.84 4.09
CA GLY A 365 -18.99 -24.16 3.58
C GLY A 365 -18.74 -25.31 4.56
N ASP A 366 -18.13 -25.10 5.72
CA ASP A 366 -18.00 -26.07 6.81
C ASP A 366 -19.34 -26.36 7.51
N ASN A 367 -19.82 -27.61 7.46
CA ASN A 367 -21.13 -28.01 7.98
C ASN A 367 -21.10 -28.43 9.46
N THR A 368 -19.93 -28.52 10.09
CA THR A 368 -19.78 -29.02 11.46
C THR A 368 -20.55 -28.17 12.48
N MET A 369 -20.55 -26.85 12.32
CA MET A 369 -21.26 -25.95 13.22
C MET A 369 -22.78 -26.09 13.10
N ILE A 370 -23.33 -26.19 11.88
CA ILE A 370 -24.78 -26.33 11.67
C ILE A 370 -25.28 -27.67 12.20
N SER A 371 -24.52 -28.74 11.98
CA SER A 371 -24.82 -30.06 12.54
C SER A 371 -24.88 -30.01 14.07
N ARG A 372 -23.96 -29.29 14.72
CA ARG A 372 -23.95 -29.09 16.18
C ARG A 372 -25.08 -28.20 16.66
N ILE A 373 -25.42 -27.13 15.96
CA ILE A 373 -26.57 -26.28 16.32
C ILE A 373 -27.86 -27.10 16.32
N LYS A 374 -28.04 -27.97 15.31
CA LYS A 374 -29.19 -28.88 15.25
C LYS A 374 -29.20 -29.87 16.41
N THR A 375 -28.05 -30.44 16.75
CA THR A 375 -27.92 -31.47 17.80
C THR A 375 -28.02 -30.88 19.21
N ASP A 376 -27.31 -29.78 19.48
CA ASP A 376 -27.12 -29.20 20.81
C ASP A 376 -28.24 -28.21 21.19
N LEU A 377 -28.84 -27.52 20.21
CA LEU A 377 -29.88 -26.51 20.45
C LEU A 377 -31.25 -26.87 19.84
N GLY A 378 -31.36 -27.96 19.07
CA GLY A 378 -32.60 -28.32 18.36
C GLY A 378 -32.99 -27.32 17.26
N LEU A 379 -32.11 -26.40 16.87
CA LEU A 379 -32.42 -25.34 15.91
C LEU A 379 -32.05 -25.74 14.49
N THR A 380 -32.98 -25.57 13.55
CA THR A 380 -32.70 -25.73 12.12
C THR A 380 -32.33 -24.38 11.52
N MET A 381 -31.09 -24.25 11.05
CA MET A 381 -30.57 -23.00 10.46
C MET A 381 -30.28 -23.15 8.97
N LYS A 382 -30.61 -22.12 8.18
CA LYS A 382 -30.24 -22.06 6.76
C LYS A 382 -28.76 -21.67 6.63
N LYS A 383 -27.98 -22.43 5.86
CA LYS A 383 -26.62 -22.01 5.53
C LYS A 383 -26.60 -21.05 4.36
N ARG A 384 -25.73 -20.04 4.41
CA ARG A 384 -25.39 -19.20 3.27
C ARG A 384 -23.88 -19.23 3.03
N LEU A 385 -23.46 -19.57 1.82
CA LEU A 385 -22.03 -19.71 1.50
C LEU A 385 -21.38 -18.34 1.29
N ASP A 386 -20.14 -18.19 1.76
CA ASP A 386 -19.34 -17.00 1.48
C ASP A 386 -18.84 -16.98 0.02
N ARG A 387 -19.15 -15.89 -0.69
CA ARG A 387 -18.78 -15.75 -2.11
C ARG A 387 -17.28 -15.83 -2.36
N ASN A 388 -16.45 -15.25 -1.49
CA ASN A 388 -15.00 -15.26 -1.68
C ASN A 388 -14.44 -16.68 -1.49
N HIS A 389 -14.97 -17.44 -0.53
CA HIS A 389 -14.62 -18.83 -0.28
C HIS A 389 -15.03 -19.74 -1.43
N VAL A 390 -16.22 -19.54 -2.01
CA VAL A 390 -16.67 -20.26 -3.21
C VAL A 390 -15.69 -20.03 -4.38
N VAL A 391 -15.33 -18.77 -4.66
CA VAL A 391 -14.35 -18.43 -5.72
C VAL A 391 -12.94 -18.97 -5.40
N LYS A 392 -12.55 -18.97 -4.12
CA LYS A 392 -11.25 -19.50 -3.67
C LYS A 392 -11.18 -21.00 -3.82
N ASN A 393 -12.23 -21.73 -3.46
CA ASN A 393 -12.31 -23.18 -3.60
C ASN A 393 -12.31 -23.60 -5.07
N PHE A 394 -13.07 -22.90 -5.92
CA PHE A 394 -13.01 -23.07 -7.37
C PHE A 394 -11.57 -22.84 -7.91
N GLY A 395 -10.93 -21.76 -7.45
CA GLY A 395 -9.52 -21.49 -7.78
C GLY A 395 -8.53 -22.58 -7.35
N LYS A 396 -8.70 -23.15 -6.15
CA LYS A 396 -7.83 -24.24 -5.66
C LYS A 396 -7.88 -25.46 -6.59
N GLN A 397 -9.07 -25.80 -7.11
CA GLN A 397 -9.20 -26.89 -8.08
C GLN A 397 -8.43 -26.59 -9.36
N LEU A 398 -8.52 -25.36 -9.89
CA LEU A 398 -7.74 -24.93 -11.05
C LEU A 398 -6.22 -24.92 -10.79
N TYR A 399 -5.77 -24.48 -9.62
CA TYR A 399 -4.35 -24.52 -9.26
C TYR A 399 -3.83 -25.95 -9.07
N THR A 400 -4.68 -26.89 -8.65
CA THR A 400 -4.33 -28.32 -8.58
C THR A 400 -4.10 -28.87 -9.99
N LEU A 401 -4.96 -28.50 -10.96
CA LEU A 401 -4.72 -28.83 -12.36
C LEU A 401 -3.44 -28.18 -12.91
N HIS A 402 -3.18 -26.90 -12.62
CA HIS A 402 -1.94 -26.23 -12.99
C HIS A 402 -0.69 -26.95 -12.47
N ALA A 403 -0.74 -27.51 -11.25
CA ALA A 403 0.38 -28.24 -10.66
C ALA A 403 0.62 -29.61 -11.33
N THR A 404 -0.31 -30.09 -12.15
CA THR A 404 -0.18 -31.37 -12.85
C THR A 404 0.65 -31.19 -14.12
N LYS A 405 1.77 -31.91 -14.25
CA LYS A 405 2.70 -31.79 -15.39
C LYS A 405 2.09 -32.13 -16.77
N CYS A 406 0.95 -32.82 -16.79
CA CYS A 406 0.30 -33.30 -18.02
C CYS A 406 -0.45 -32.21 -18.80
N ILE A 407 -0.68 -31.02 -18.22
CA ILE A 407 -1.53 -29.98 -18.83
C ILE A 407 -0.88 -28.59 -18.69
N LYS A 408 -0.77 -27.85 -19.79
CA LYS A 408 -0.25 -26.47 -19.79
C LYS A 408 -1.35 -25.46 -19.46
N LEU A 409 -1.75 -25.37 -18.19
CA LEU A 409 -2.65 -24.32 -17.71
C LEU A 409 -1.83 -23.17 -17.09
N SER A 410 -1.84 -21.97 -17.68
CA SER A 410 -1.07 -20.83 -17.14
C SER A 410 -1.76 -20.15 -15.96
N LYS A 411 -0.97 -19.55 -15.04
CA LYS A 411 -1.48 -18.73 -13.91
C LYS A 411 -2.43 -17.62 -14.38
N ASN A 412 -2.14 -17.00 -15.53
CA ASN A 412 -2.98 -15.94 -16.12
C ASN A 412 -4.36 -16.45 -16.53
N VAL A 413 -4.43 -17.66 -17.11
CA VAL A 413 -5.71 -18.30 -17.45
C VAL A 413 -6.47 -18.68 -16.18
N VAL A 414 -5.82 -19.22 -15.14
CA VAL A 414 -6.48 -19.50 -13.85
C VAL A 414 -7.15 -18.24 -13.27
N ILE A 415 -6.41 -17.13 -13.20
CA ILE A 415 -6.92 -15.85 -12.70
C ILE A 415 -8.12 -15.38 -13.54
N HIS A 416 -8.05 -15.56 -14.87
CA HIS A 416 -9.14 -15.23 -15.77
C HIS A 416 -10.39 -16.05 -15.49
N LEU A 417 -10.27 -17.39 -15.42
CA LEU A 417 -11.40 -18.29 -15.16
C LEU A 417 -12.06 -17.98 -13.82
N GLN A 418 -11.27 -17.72 -12.77
CA GLN A 418 -11.79 -17.28 -11.47
C GLN A 418 -12.56 -15.96 -11.57
N LYS A 419 -12.10 -15.02 -12.40
CA LYS A 419 -12.76 -13.73 -12.63
C LYS A 419 -14.10 -13.91 -13.37
N GLY A 420 -14.12 -14.76 -14.41
CA GLY A 420 -15.34 -15.14 -15.13
C GLY A 420 -16.37 -15.78 -14.20
N PHE A 421 -15.95 -16.78 -13.42
CA PHE A 421 -16.78 -17.43 -12.41
C PHE A 421 -17.31 -16.44 -11.37
N LYS A 422 -16.44 -15.56 -10.85
CA LYS A 422 -16.85 -14.50 -9.91
C LYS A 422 -17.91 -13.57 -10.51
N TYR A 423 -17.86 -13.27 -11.82
CA TYR A 423 -18.88 -12.45 -12.47
C TYR A 423 -20.21 -13.17 -12.66
N ALA A 424 -20.19 -14.46 -13.00
CA ALA A 424 -21.40 -15.27 -13.01
C ALA A 424 -22.11 -15.22 -11.64
N LEU A 425 -21.36 -15.46 -10.56
CA LEU A 425 -21.87 -15.34 -9.19
C LEU A 425 -22.38 -13.94 -8.81
N ALA A 426 -21.99 -12.89 -9.55
CA ALA A 426 -22.39 -11.52 -9.26
C ALA A 426 -23.72 -11.11 -9.88
N LYS A 427 -24.04 -11.70 -11.03
CA LYS A 427 -25.05 -11.19 -11.97
C LYS A 427 -26.34 -12.01 -11.96
N ASN A 428 -26.28 -13.26 -11.52
CA ASN A 428 -27.45 -14.15 -11.56
C ASN A 428 -28.01 -14.31 -10.14
N HIS A 429 -29.32 -14.11 -9.99
CA HIS A 429 -30.03 -14.13 -8.71
C HIS A 429 -31.16 -15.16 -8.67
N ASN A 430 -31.27 -16.01 -9.69
CA ASN A 430 -32.15 -17.16 -9.71
C ASN A 430 -31.39 -18.39 -10.22
N LYS A 431 -31.90 -19.58 -9.91
CA LYS A 431 -31.26 -20.86 -10.22
C LYS A 431 -31.03 -21.03 -11.73
N HIS A 432 -32.07 -20.77 -12.53
CA HIS A 432 -32.06 -20.94 -13.97
C HIS A 432 -30.95 -20.11 -14.65
N ASP A 433 -30.89 -18.80 -14.36
CA ASP A 433 -29.88 -17.90 -14.92
C ASP A 433 -28.47 -18.25 -14.45
N MET A 434 -28.33 -18.72 -13.20
CA MET A 434 -27.05 -19.15 -12.66
C MET A 434 -26.53 -20.37 -13.42
N GLU A 435 -27.38 -21.40 -13.59
CA GLU A 435 -27.04 -22.61 -14.33
C GLU A 435 -26.70 -22.31 -15.79
N GLU A 436 -27.52 -21.51 -16.46
CA GLU A 436 -27.31 -21.15 -17.87
C GLU A 436 -25.96 -20.43 -18.06
N ASN A 437 -25.64 -19.46 -17.20
CA ASN A 437 -24.39 -18.70 -17.28
C ASN A 437 -23.18 -19.56 -16.92
N LEU A 438 -23.27 -20.45 -15.92
CA LEU A 438 -22.18 -21.35 -15.54
C LEU A 438 -21.89 -22.39 -16.64
N LYS A 439 -22.93 -22.96 -17.28
CA LYS A 439 -22.79 -23.86 -18.44
C LYS A 439 -22.12 -23.17 -19.62
N ALA A 440 -22.48 -21.90 -19.88
CA ALA A 440 -21.89 -21.12 -20.97
C ALA A 440 -20.45 -20.65 -20.70
N LEU A 441 -20.01 -20.61 -19.43
CA LEU A 441 -18.79 -19.94 -19.02
C LEU A 441 -17.52 -20.57 -19.62
N LEU A 442 -17.44 -21.90 -19.66
CA LEU A 442 -16.29 -22.63 -20.20
C LEU A 442 -16.28 -22.64 -21.74
N PRO A 443 -17.35 -23.05 -22.45
CA PRO A 443 -17.42 -22.98 -23.92
C PRO A 443 -17.08 -21.58 -24.45
N HIS A 444 -17.55 -20.54 -23.77
CA HIS A 444 -17.22 -19.15 -24.09
C HIS A 444 -15.71 -18.92 -24.14
N GLN A 445 -14.90 -19.50 -23.25
CA GLN A 445 -13.44 -19.29 -23.27
C GLN A 445 -12.75 -19.92 -24.47
N PHE A 446 -13.40 -20.92 -25.09
CA PHE A 446 -12.93 -21.62 -26.28
C PHE A 446 -13.56 -21.08 -27.57
N GLY A 447 -14.23 -19.92 -27.50
CA GLY A 447 -14.87 -19.27 -28.66
C GLY A 447 -16.22 -19.89 -29.06
N ASP A 448 -16.71 -20.86 -28.30
CA ASP A 448 -18.03 -21.45 -28.50
C ASP A 448 -19.09 -20.59 -27.78
N HIS A 449 -19.84 -19.83 -28.57
CA HIS A 449 -20.89 -18.95 -28.10
C HIS A 449 -22.30 -19.55 -28.25
N SER A 450 -22.45 -20.84 -28.53
CA SER A 450 -23.74 -21.51 -28.71
C SER A 450 -24.66 -21.36 -27.49
N LEU A 451 -24.11 -21.61 -26.30
CA LEU A 451 -24.82 -21.52 -25.00
C LEU A 451 -24.85 -20.10 -24.41
N CYS A 452 -24.21 -19.12 -25.07
CA CYS A 452 -24.14 -17.76 -24.57
C CYS A 452 -25.46 -16.98 -24.79
N LYS A 453 -25.76 -16.07 -23.85
CA LYS A 453 -26.87 -15.10 -23.96
C LYS A 453 -26.36 -13.66 -23.98
N ASP A 454 -27.15 -12.78 -24.57
CA ASP A 454 -26.84 -11.35 -24.75
C ASP A 454 -26.55 -10.67 -23.42
N ARG A 455 -27.23 -11.06 -22.33
CA ARG A 455 -27.04 -10.46 -21.01
C ARG A 455 -25.62 -10.57 -20.44
N PHE A 456 -24.79 -11.50 -20.91
CA PHE A 456 -23.39 -11.62 -20.48
C PHE A 456 -22.35 -11.78 -21.60
N CYS A 457 -22.76 -12.04 -22.84
CA CYS A 457 -21.86 -12.25 -23.97
C CYS A 457 -21.84 -11.06 -24.93
N GLY A 458 -20.67 -10.43 -25.11
CA GLY A 458 -20.52 -9.31 -26.05
C GLY A 458 -20.68 -9.71 -27.52
N PHE A 459 -20.25 -10.93 -27.89
CA PHE A 459 -20.43 -11.48 -29.24
C PHE A 459 -21.91 -11.58 -29.60
N LYS A 460 -22.76 -12.05 -28.68
CA LYS A 460 -24.21 -12.14 -28.93
C LYS A 460 -24.89 -10.76 -29.00
N ARG A 461 -24.42 -9.77 -28.23
CA ARG A 461 -24.92 -8.38 -28.32
C ARG A 461 -24.58 -7.73 -29.66
N ASN A 462 -23.35 -7.89 -30.13
CA ASN A 462 -22.86 -7.33 -31.40
C ASN A 462 -22.17 -8.43 -32.24
N PRO A 463 -22.92 -9.27 -32.96
CA PRO A 463 -22.35 -10.37 -33.76
C PRO A 463 -21.48 -9.89 -34.93
N LYS A 464 -21.69 -8.64 -35.37
CA LYS A 464 -20.99 -8.02 -36.51
C LYS A 464 -19.61 -7.44 -36.16
N GLU A 465 -19.26 -7.34 -34.88
CA GLU A 465 -17.94 -6.85 -34.45
C GLU A 465 -16.99 -8.03 -34.22
N ASN A 466 -15.72 -7.88 -34.62
CA ASN A 466 -14.67 -8.82 -34.26
C ASN A 466 -14.58 -8.95 -32.72
N TYR A 467 -15.13 -10.04 -32.18
CA TYR A 467 -15.20 -10.26 -30.74
C TYR A 467 -13.82 -10.55 -30.17
N VAL A 468 -13.38 -9.69 -29.28
CA VAL A 468 -12.06 -9.76 -28.66
C VAL A 468 -12.20 -10.25 -27.21
N HIS A 469 -11.55 -11.36 -26.87
CA HIS A 469 -11.48 -11.86 -25.50
C HIS A 469 -10.54 -10.99 -24.66
N ARG A 470 -10.95 -9.74 -24.34
CA ARG A 470 -10.10 -8.70 -23.72
C ARG A 470 -9.37 -9.12 -22.44
N SER A 471 -9.81 -10.19 -21.80
CA SER A 471 -9.28 -10.68 -20.53
C SER A 471 -8.52 -12.01 -20.64
N LEU A 472 -8.45 -12.67 -21.80
CA LEU A 472 -7.60 -13.84 -22.05
C LEU A 472 -6.21 -13.41 -22.58
N PRO A 473 -5.17 -14.24 -22.41
CA PRO A 473 -3.88 -14.03 -23.07
C PRO A 473 -4.04 -13.84 -24.58
N TYR A 474 -3.28 -12.92 -25.18
CA TYR A 474 -3.34 -12.57 -26.62
C TYR A 474 -4.71 -12.09 -27.13
N LYS A 475 -5.67 -11.87 -26.22
CA LYS A 475 -7.04 -11.46 -26.52
C LYS A 475 -7.81 -12.41 -27.45
N ALA A 476 -7.42 -13.68 -27.48
CA ALA A 476 -7.99 -14.73 -28.32
C ALA A 476 -8.61 -15.85 -27.46
N ALA A 477 -9.46 -16.67 -28.08
CA ALA A 477 -10.02 -17.86 -27.47
C ALA A 477 -8.95 -18.95 -27.21
N LEU A 478 -9.17 -19.77 -26.19
CA LEU A 478 -8.39 -20.98 -25.94
C LEU A 478 -8.66 -22.02 -27.03
N LYS A 479 -7.64 -22.81 -27.40
CA LYS A 479 -7.72 -23.78 -28.52
C LYS A 479 -7.32 -25.22 -28.16
N ASP A 480 -6.99 -25.48 -26.89
CA ASP A 480 -6.48 -26.79 -26.46
C ASP A 480 -7.64 -27.70 -25.97
N ASP A 481 -8.01 -28.69 -26.77
CA ASP A 481 -9.10 -29.62 -26.46
C ASP A 481 -8.78 -30.53 -25.26
N ASN A 482 -7.51 -30.89 -25.08
CA ASN A 482 -7.09 -31.66 -23.92
C ASN A 482 -7.28 -30.84 -22.64
N LEU A 483 -6.92 -29.55 -22.66
CA LEU A 483 -7.21 -28.62 -21.56
C LEU A 483 -8.72 -28.48 -21.32
N ARG A 484 -9.54 -28.38 -22.37
CA ARG A 484 -11.00 -28.28 -22.25
C ARG A 484 -11.58 -29.49 -21.51
N SER A 485 -11.18 -30.70 -21.87
CA SER A 485 -11.68 -31.94 -21.26
C SER A 485 -11.41 -32.02 -19.75
N HIS A 486 -10.25 -31.53 -19.30
CA HIS A 486 -9.89 -31.52 -17.88
C HIS A 486 -10.53 -30.39 -17.08
N LEU A 487 -10.87 -29.28 -17.73
CA LEU A 487 -11.63 -28.18 -17.10
C LEU A 487 -13.11 -28.53 -16.94
N GLN A 488 -13.68 -29.32 -17.86
CA GLN A 488 -15.11 -29.63 -17.90
C GLN A 488 -15.65 -30.19 -16.56
N PRO A 489 -15.03 -31.21 -15.91
CA PRO A 489 -15.51 -31.74 -14.63
C PRO A 489 -15.58 -30.70 -13.50
N ILE A 490 -14.64 -29.73 -13.48
CA ILE A 490 -14.62 -28.65 -12.48
C ILE A 490 -15.82 -27.71 -12.68
N PHE A 491 -16.11 -27.36 -13.93
CA PHE A 491 -17.25 -26.49 -14.26
C PHE A 491 -18.59 -27.21 -14.10
N ASP A 492 -18.66 -28.50 -14.39
CA ASP A 492 -19.86 -29.32 -14.17
C ASP A 492 -20.17 -29.42 -12.68
N GLN A 493 -19.16 -29.67 -11.84
CA GLN A 493 -19.33 -29.68 -10.38
C GLN A 493 -19.79 -28.31 -9.86
N ALA A 494 -19.29 -27.22 -10.42
CA ALA A 494 -19.75 -25.87 -10.07
C ALA A 494 -21.21 -25.64 -10.50
N THR A 495 -21.58 -26.07 -11.70
CA THR A 495 -22.93 -25.95 -12.25
C THR A 495 -23.94 -26.76 -11.45
N ALA A 496 -23.60 -27.99 -11.03
CA ALA A 496 -24.44 -28.82 -10.17
C ALA A 496 -24.77 -28.18 -8.82
N ARG A 497 -23.98 -27.17 -8.40
CA ARG A 497 -24.18 -26.41 -7.16
C ARG A 497 -24.80 -25.02 -7.38
N ALA A 498 -25.30 -24.73 -8.59
CA ALA A 498 -25.83 -23.41 -8.93
C ALA A 498 -26.91 -22.91 -7.97
N GLU A 499 -27.79 -23.79 -7.48
CA GLU A 499 -28.82 -23.44 -6.49
C GLU A 499 -28.23 -22.87 -5.19
N GLN A 500 -27.07 -23.39 -4.74
CA GLN A 500 -26.37 -22.89 -3.55
C GLN A 500 -25.67 -21.55 -3.80
N TYR A 501 -25.49 -21.16 -5.06
CA TYR A 501 -24.79 -19.96 -5.49
C TYR A 501 -25.72 -18.77 -5.75
N VAL A 502 -27.03 -19.00 -5.79
CA VAL A 502 -28.05 -17.95 -5.98
C VAL A 502 -28.01 -16.91 -4.84
N ASP A 503 -27.86 -17.40 -3.61
CA ASP A 503 -27.91 -16.60 -2.40
C ASP A 503 -26.57 -16.68 -1.67
N LEU A 504 -25.56 -15.91 -2.12
CA LEU A 504 -24.22 -15.90 -1.52
C LEU A 504 -24.01 -14.72 -0.54
N GLY A 505 -23.34 -15.03 0.56
CA GLY A 505 -22.93 -14.09 1.60
C GLY A 505 -21.54 -13.48 1.39
N SER A 506 -21.08 -12.71 2.38
CA SER A 506 -19.74 -12.11 2.40
C SER A 506 -19.16 -12.00 3.81
N SER A 507 -18.08 -12.72 4.08
CA SER A 507 -17.34 -12.77 5.33
C SER A 507 -16.33 -11.64 5.51
N GLN A 508 -16.25 -10.68 4.58
CA GLN A 508 -15.23 -9.61 4.58
C GLN A 508 -15.21 -8.78 5.87
N GLN A 509 -16.36 -8.56 6.51
CA GLN A 509 -16.44 -7.84 7.79
C GLN A 509 -15.74 -8.60 8.92
N CYS A 510 -15.76 -9.93 8.86
CA CYS A 510 -15.10 -10.76 9.84
C CYS A 510 -13.58 -10.72 9.68
N GLU A 511 -13.07 -10.63 8.45
CA GLU A 511 -11.65 -10.39 8.18
C GLU A 511 -11.19 -9.04 8.78
N HIS A 512 -12.03 -8.00 8.66
CA HIS A 512 -11.77 -6.72 9.31
C HIS A 512 -11.74 -6.85 10.84
N ALA A 513 -12.72 -7.53 11.45
CA ALA A 513 -12.74 -7.73 12.90
C ALA A 513 -11.49 -8.49 13.40
N ASN A 514 -11.05 -9.50 12.66
CA ASN A 514 -9.82 -10.23 12.96
C ASN A 514 -8.58 -9.36 12.86
N ARG A 515 -8.47 -8.52 11.82
CA ARG A 515 -7.39 -7.54 11.71
C ARG A 515 -7.38 -6.60 12.92
N GLU A 516 -8.54 -6.16 13.39
CA GLU A 516 -8.61 -5.29 14.57
C GLU A 516 -8.18 -6.01 15.86
N VAL A 517 -8.46 -7.31 15.98
CA VAL A 517 -7.91 -8.13 17.08
C VAL A 517 -6.39 -8.26 16.99
N THR A 518 -5.79 -8.44 15.80
CA THR A 518 -4.33 -8.59 15.71
C THR A 518 -3.57 -7.34 16.11
N LEU A 519 -4.18 -6.16 16.02
CA LEU A 519 -3.59 -4.90 16.51
C LEU A 519 -3.48 -4.86 18.05
N ARG A 520 -4.44 -5.48 18.76
CA ARG A 520 -4.46 -5.53 20.24
C ARG A 520 -3.84 -6.81 20.79
N VAL A 521 -3.88 -7.89 20.02
CA VAL A 521 -3.40 -9.25 20.34
C VAL A 521 -2.42 -9.68 19.24
N PRO A 522 -1.24 -9.04 19.12
CA PRO A 522 -0.24 -9.46 18.14
C PRO A 522 0.27 -10.87 18.43
N LYS A 523 0.59 -11.64 17.37
CA LYS A 523 1.09 -13.02 17.50
C LYS A 523 2.40 -13.11 18.29
N SER A 524 3.21 -12.05 18.29
CA SER A 524 4.46 -11.96 19.05
C SER A 524 4.27 -11.94 20.56
N HIS A 525 3.03 -11.80 21.06
CA HIS A 525 2.75 -11.72 22.49
C HIS A 525 1.70 -12.74 22.92
N HIS A 526 1.95 -13.38 24.07
CA HIS A 526 1.06 -14.39 24.60
C HIS A 526 0.09 -13.84 25.66
N TYR A 527 -1.18 -13.70 25.27
CA TYR A 527 -2.28 -13.33 26.18
C TYR A 527 -3.24 -14.49 26.50
N GLY A 528 -3.03 -15.66 25.89
CA GLY A 528 -4.04 -16.72 25.78
C GLY A 528 -4.42 -17.46 27.06
N ASN A 529 -3.65 -17.30 28.13
CA ASN A 529 -3.83 -18.04 29.38
C ASN A 529 -4.42 -17.17 30.50
N SER A 530 -4.90 -15.97 30.17
CA SER A 530 -5.43 -14.99 31.12
C SER A 530 -6.56 -14.18 30.50
N GLU A 531 -7.34 -13.55 31.37
CA GLU A 531 -8.40 -12.56 31.07
C GLU A 531 -7.93 -11.41 30.16
N SER A 532 -6.63 -11.12 30.10
CA SER A 532 -6.05 -10.15 29.14
C SER A 532 -6.46 -10.41 27.68
N LEU A 533 -6.68 -11.67 27.26
CA LEU A 533 -7.23 -11.95 25.92
C LEU A 533 -8.67 -11.45 25.81
N ASP A 534 -9.52 -11.77 26.79
CA ASP A 534 -10.93 -11.34 26.84
C ASP A 534 -11.02 -9.82 26.73
N PHE A 535 -10.25 -9.10 27.54
CA PHE A 535 -10.24 -7.63 27.54
C PHE A 535 -9.91 -7.06 26.16
N ARG A 536 -8.93 -7.65 25.46
CA ARG A 536 -8.49 -7.16 24.13
C ARG A 536 -9.47 -7.51 23.02
N VAL A 537 -10.09 -8.70 23.07
CA VAL A 537 -11.15 -9.08 22.13
C VAL A 537 -12.38 -8.19 22.32
N ASN A 538 -12.77 -7.93 23.57
CA ASN A 538 -13.87 -7.01 23.90
C ASN A 538 -13.54 -5.55 23.51
N ALA A 539 -12.30 -5.10 23.73
CA ALA A 539 -11.86 -3.79 23.24
C ALA A 539 -11.97 -3.68 21.72
N SER A 540 -11.63 -4.73 20.96
CA SER A 540 -11.84 -4.76 19.52
C SER A 540 -13.32 -4.72 19.15
N ALA A 541 -14.19 -5.43 19.86
CA ALA A 541 -15.64 -5.35 19.64
C ALA A 541 -16.18 -3.94 19.88
N ALA A 542 -15.84 -3.34 21.02
CA ALA A 542 -16.22 -1.97 21.37
C ALA A 542 -15.68 -0.96 20.34
N PHE A 543 -14.44 -1.12 19.88
CA PHE A 543 -13.85 -0.24 18.86
C PHE A 543 -14.57 -0.36 17.50
N ILE A 544 -14.93 -1.57 17.07
CA ILE A 544 -15.68 -1.74 15.81
C ILE A 544 -17.06 -1.07 15.91
N ASN A 545 -17.71 -1.17 17.06
CA ASN A 545 -19.03 -0.61 17.25
C ASN A 545 -19.02 0.91 17.46
N GLU A 546 -18.07 1.43 18.22
CA GLU A 546 -18.09 2.81 18.71
C GLU A 546 -16.95 3.68 18.15
N ASP A 547 -16.06 3.12 17.32
CA ASP A 547 -14.79 3.75 16.95
C ASP A 547 -13.95 4.12 18.20
N ARG A 548 -13.04 5.09 18.09
CA ARG A 548 -12.27 5.61 19.23
C ARG A 548 -13.09 6.20 20.36
N SER A 549 -14.36 6.54 20.14
CA SER A 549 -15.23 7.04 21.21
C SER A 549 -15.43 6.01 22.34
N TYR A 550 -15.19 4.72 22.08
CA TYR A 550 -15.27 3.66 23.09
C TYR A 550 -14.36 3.93 24.30
N ILE A 551 -13.19 4.55 24.12
CA ILE A 551 -12.28 4.90 25.22
C ILE A 551 -12.92 5.95 26.13
N SER A 552 -13.60 6.93 25.55
CA SER A 552 -14.38 7.92 26.31
C SER A 552 -15.52 7.26 27.08
N LYS A 553 -16.21 6.28 26.49
CA LYS A 553 -17.23 5.48 27.19
C LYS A 553 -16.64 4.67 28.35
N VAL A 554 -15.46 4.06 28.17
CA VAL A 554 -14.74 3.34 29.23
C VAL A 554 -14.35 4.26 30.39
N ASN A 555 -13.86 5.47 30.09
CA ASN A 555 -13.53 6.45 31.12
C ASN A 555 -14.78 6.89 31.90
N LYS A 556 -15.88 7.21 31.20
CA LYS A 556 -17.17 7.58 31.83
C LYS A 556 -17.70 6.44 32.72
N MET A 557 -17.65 5.20 32.22
CA MET A 557 -18.02 4.00 32.99
C MET A 557 -17.16 3.80 34.25
N ALA A 558 -15.89 4.19 34.19
CA ALA A 558 -14.98 4.16 35.35
C ALA A 558 -15.19 5.33 36.34
N GLY A 559 -16.12 6.25 36.07
CA GLY A 559 -16.30 7.48 36.86
C GLY A 559 -15.17 8.49 36.66
N ILE A 560 -14.53 8.49 35.49
CA ILE A 560 -13.36 9.30 35.16
C ILE A 560 -13.68 10.23 33.98
N SER A 561 -13.23 11.48 34.05
CA SER A 561 -13.29 12.39 32.90
C SER A 561 -12.40 11.89 31.73
N PRO A 562 -12.94 11.71 30.52
CA PRO A 562 -12.14 11.34 29.35
C PRO A 562 -11.05 12.37 29.04
N GLY A 563 -11.38 13.66 29.14
CA GLY A 563 -10.53 14.79 28.82
C GLY A 563 -10.54 15.16 27.32
N LYS A 564 -10.31 16.44 27.05
CA LYS A 564 -10.33 17.06 25.70
C LYS A 564 -9.47 16.32 24.67
N PHE A 565 -8.28 15.87 25.07
CA PHE A 565 -7.32 15.19 24.19
C PHE A 565 -7.64 13.71 23.95
N THR A 566 -8.63 13.14 24.64
CA THR A 566 -9.18 11.83 24.33
C THR A 566 -10.33 11.96 23.32
N GLU A 567 -11.22 12.95 23.54
CA GLU A 567 -12.43 13.14 22.74
C GLU A 567 -12.12 13.77 21.37
N SER A 568 -11.30 14.82 21.32
CA SER A 568 -11.04 15.55 20.07
C SER A 568 -10.42 14.68 18.95
N PRO A 569 -9.40 13.84 19.20
CA PRO A 569 -8.87 12.95 18.17
C PRO A 569 -9.87 11.88 17.72
N ALA A 570 -10.72 11.39 18.63
CA ALA A 570 -11.76 10.41 18.30
C ALA A 570 -12.75 10.99 17.29
N ASP A 571 -13.21 12.22 17.49
CA ASP A 571 -14.14 12.90 16.57
C ASP A 571 -13.51 13.16 15.20
N LYS A 572 -12.23 13.58 15.17
CA LYS A 572 -11.49 13.80 13.92
C LYS A 572 -11.36 12.50 13.12
N GLN A 573 -11.04 11.39 13.79
CA GLN A 573 -10.93 10.07 13.16
C GLN A 573 -12.28 9.60 12.62
N TYR A 574 -13.35 9.77 13.39
CA TYR A 574 -14.72 9.45 12.98
C TYR A 574 -15.13 10.18 11.70
N LYS A 575 -14.96 11.52 11.66
CA LYS A 575 -15.26 12.35 10.48
C LYS A 575 -14.43 11.95 9.27
N ARG A 576 -13.14 11.63 9.45
CA ARG A 576 -12.26 11.15 8.36
C ARG A 576 -12.75 9.81 7.79
N ARG A 577 -13.19 8.88 8.65
CA ARG A 577 -13.70 7.57 8.23
C ARG A 577 -14.95 7.71 7.37
N LEU A 578 -15.91 8.56 7.77
CA LEU A 578 -17.11 8.84 6.98
C LEU A 578 -16.77 9.34 5.57
N LYS A 579 -15.87 10.34 5.48
CA LYS A 579 -15.39 10.87 4.18
C LYS A 579 -14.72 9.81 3.32
N VAL A 580 -13.92 8.92 3.91
CA VAL A 580 -13.26 7.82 3.19
C VAL A 580 -14.28 6.79 2.71
N GLU A 581 -15.27 6.45 3.53
CA GLU A 581 -16.33 5.51 3.17
C GLU A 581 -17.16 6.03 1.99
N GLU A 582 -17.59 7.29 2.01
CA GLU A 582 -18.26 7.96 0.89
C GLU A 582 -17.42 7.91 -0.39
N LYS A 583 -16.15 8.36 -0.32
CA LYS A 583 -15.24 8.33 -1.47
C LYS A 583 -15.00 6.92 -2.01
N SER A 584 -15.00 5.90 -1.14
CA SER A 584 -14.75 4.51 -1.54
C SER A 584 -15.91 3.88 -2.32
N LYS A 585 -17.14 4.42 -2.19
CA LYS A 585 -18.33 3.95 -2.89
C LYS A 585 -18.36 4.44 -4.35
N LEU A 586 -17.71 5.57 -4.65
CA LEU A 586 -17.69 6.20 -5.97
C LEU A 586 -17.14 5.28 -7.09
N PRO A 587 -17.81 5.21 -8.26
CA PRO A 587 -17.34 4.41 -9.40
C PRO A 587 -15.93 4.80 -9.90
N SER A 588 -15.61 6.09 -9.90
CA SER A 588 -14.29 6.61 -10.30
C SER A 588 -13.16 6.06 -9.43
N THR A 589 -13.34 6.05 -8.10
CA THR A 589 -12.40 5.48 -7.13
C THR A 589 -12.20 3.97 -7.35
N LYS A 590 -13.29 3.23 -7.59
CA LYS A 590 -13.24 1.78 -7.88
C LYS A 590 -12.50 1.50 -9.19
N ARG A 591 -12.77 2.27 -10.26
CA ARG A 591 -12.07 2.17 -11.56
C ARG A 591 -10.58 2.47 -11.42
N ARG A 592 -10.20 3.56 -10.74
CA ARG A 592 -8.79 3.92 -10.50
C ARG A 592 -8.06 2.83 -9.71
N ARG A 593 -8.70 2.24 -8.70
CA ARG A 593 -8.13 1.12 -7.94
C ARG A 593 -7.87 -0.11 -8.81
N MET A 594 -8.77 -0.43 -9.74
CA MET A 594 -8.56 -1.52 -10.69
C MET A 594 -7.41 -1.23 -11.65
N LYS A 595 -7.33 0.00 -12.19
CA LYS A 595 -6.22 0.43 -13.06
C LYS A 595 -4.87 0.32 -12.34
N LEU A 596 -4.75 0.87 -11.13
CA LEU A 596 -3.54 0.77 -10.30
C LEU A 596 -3.19 -0.66 -9.91
N LYS A 597 -4.18 -1.54 -9.74
CA LYS A 597 -3.93 -2.97 -9.50
C LYS A 597 -3.39 -3.65 -10.76
N GLN A 598 -3.94 -3.33 -11.92
CA GLN A 598 -3.47 -3.86 -13.20
C GLN A 598 -2.05 -3.37 -13.51
N GLU A 599 -1.78 -2.07 -13.36
CA GLU A 599 -0.44 -1.48 -13.51
C GLU A 599 0.58 -2.20 -12.63
N ARG A 600 0.31 -2.33 -11.32
CA ARG A 600 1.20 -3.07 -10.41
C ARG A 600 1.40 -4.52 -10.79
N ASN A 601 0.33 -5.23 -11.18
CA ASN A 601 0.44 -6.62 -11.60
C ASN A 601 1.27 -6.77 -12.88
N MET A 602 1.11 -5.86 -13.85
CA MET A 602 1.90 -5.87 -15.09
C MET A 602 3.36 -5.59 -14.81
N THR A 603 3.66 -4.56 -14.00
CA THR A 603 5.03 -4.23 -13.59
C THR A 603 5.66 -5.40 -12.83
N GLN A 604 4.96 -5.99 -11.87
CA GLN A 604 5.47 -7.14 -11.11
C GLN A 604 5.72 -8.36 -12.02
N CYS A 605 4.80 -8.66 -12.94
CA CYS A 605 4.97 -9.78 -13.88
C CYS A 605 6.17 -9.55 -14.82
N ALA A 606 6.35 -8.33 -15.32
CA ALA A 606 7.47 -7.97 -16.17
C ALA A 606 8.80 -8.12 -15.41
N LEU A 607 8.88 -7.61 -14.17
CA LEU A 607 10.06 -7.74 -13.33
C LEU A 607 10.38 -9.21 -13.02
N GLN A 608 9.40 -10.00 -12.59
CA GLN A 608 9.58 -11.43 -12.32
C GLN A 608 10.04 -12.21 -13.55
N THR A 609 9.56 -11.83 -14.75
CA THR A 609 10.02 -12.46 -16.00
C THR A 609 11.46 -12.06 -16.31
N SER A 610 11.82 -10.79 -16.09
CA SER A 610 13.20 -10.32 -16.35
C SER A 610 14.23 -10.85 -15.36
N GLU A 611 13.81 -11.11 -14.12
CA GLU A 611 14.68 -11.56 -13.03
C GLU A 611 14.91 -13.08 -13.04
N GLY A 612 14.10 -13.84 -13.76
CA GLY A 612 14.10 -15.30 -13.71
C GLY A 612 13.60 -15.85 -12.37
N ASP A 613 13.97 -17.10 -12.10
CA ASP A 613 13.57 -17.86 -10.91
C ASP A 613 14.35 -17.37 -9.67
N THR A 614 13.86 -16.31 -9.01
CA THR A 614 14.54 -15.68 -7.85
C THR A 614 14.20 -16.29 -6.49
N TYR A 615 12.94 -16.72 -6.28
CA TYR A 615 12.51 -17.34 -5.02
C TYR A 615 11.29 -18.25 -5.25
N GLU A 616 11.51 -19.56 -5.12
CA GLU A 616 10.47 -20.57 -5.07
C GLU A 616 10.78 -21.58 -3.95
N SER A 617 9.75 -22.22 -3.40
CA SER A 617 9.94 -23.31 -2.43
C SER A 617 10.73 -24.43 -3.10
N GLU A 618 11.77 -24.94 -2.41
CA GLU A 618 12.61 -26.05 -2.88
C GLU A 618 13.41 -25.77 -4.17
N ILE A 619 13.55 -24.49 -4.57
CA ILE A 619 14.28 -24.12 -5.79
C ILE A 619 15.75 -24.58 -5.77
N GLY A 620 16.38 -24.65 -4.59
CA GLY A 620 17.75 -25.15 -4.41
C GLY A 620 17.92 -26.65 -4.56
N LEU A 621 16.85 -27.41 -4.84
CA LEU A 621 16.90 -28.84 -5.17
C LEU A 621 16.79 -29.09 -6.68
N ARG A 622 16.74 -28.05 -7.51
CA ARG A 622 16.74 -28.16 -8.96
C ARG A 622 18.17 -28.05 -9.49
N ASP A 623 18.54 -28.97 -10.38
CA ASP A 623 19.86 -28.94 -11.04
C ASP A 623 19.96 -27.79 -12.06
N ASP A 624 18.82 -27.39 -12.65
CA ASP A 624 18.71 -26.27 -13.59
C ASP A 624 17.80 -25.17 -13.01
N VAL A 625 18.38 -24.03 -12.63
CA VAL A 625 17.65 -22.83 -12.19
C VAL A 625 17.93 -21.71 -13.19
N ASP A 626 16.87 -21.15 -13.77
CA ASP A 626 16.97 -20.03 -14.70
C ASP A 626 17.19 -18.71 -13.94
N ILE A 627 18.47 -18.41 -13.67
CA ILE A 627 18.93 -17.19 -12.99
C ILE A 627 19.50 -16.15 -13.97
N GLU A 628 19.51 -16.45 -15.28
CA GLU A 628 20.06 -15.53 -16.28
C GLU A 628 19.08 -14.38 -16.50
N LYS A 629 19.45 -13.20 -16.00
CA LYS A 629 18.65 -11.99 -16.17
C LYS A 629 18.54 -11.66 -17.66
N ILE A 630 17.31 -11.48 -18.14
CA ILE A 630 17.04 -10.99 -19.50
C ILE A 630 17.74 -9.63 -19.69
N PRO A 631 18.62 -9.47 -20.69
CA PRO A 631 19.35 -8.23 -20.91
C PRO A 631 18.40 -7.09 -21.30
N ASP A 632 18.80 -5.85 -20.98
CA ASP A 632 18.03 -4.68 -21.38
C ASP A 632 17.96 -4.60 -22.91
N PRO A 633 16.80 -4.22 -23.48
CA PRO A 633 16.64 -4.14 -24.92
C PRO A 633 17.59 -3.11 -25.52
N VAL A 634 18.36 -3.50 -26.55
CA VAL A 634 19.22 -2.58 -27.30
C VAL A 634 18.33 -1.49 -27.90
N PRO A 635 18.54 -0.20 -27.56
CA PRO A 635 17.73 0.89 -28.10
C PRO A 635 17.81 0.89 -29.62
N ARG A 636 16.70 1.17 -30.31
CA ARG A 636 16.73 1.45 -31.74
C ARG A 636 17.10 2.92 -31.97
N GLY A 637 17.71 3.22 -33.12
CA GLY A 637 17.93 4.59 -33.53
C GLY A 637 16.61 5.39 -33.60
N ASN A 638 16.52 6.51 -32.89
CA ASN A 638 15.33 7.35 -32.85
C ASN A 638 15.44 8.48 -33.89
N PHE A 639 14.73 8.35 -35.01
CA PHE A 639 14.76 9.32 -36.13
C PHE A 639 13.61 10.35 -36.07
N LYS A 640 13.16 10.71 -34.87
CA LYS A 640 12.15 11.76 -34.74
C LYS A 640 12.71 13.11 -35.22
N PRO A 641 11.90 13.98 -35.85
CA PRO A 641 12.31 15.32 -36.24
C PRO A 641 12.84 16.13 -35.07
N VAL A 642 13.86 16.97 -35.32
CA VAL A 642 14.44 17.86 -34.31
C VAL A 642 13.45 18.98 -33.97
N THR A 643 13.33 19.29 -32.68
CA THR A 643 12.56 20.45 -32.20
C THR A 643 13.52 21.55 -31.79
N VAL A 644 13.50 22.68 -32.49
CA VAL A 644 14.33 23.86 -32.17
C VAL A 644 13.61 24.69 -31.11
N SER A 645 14.23 24.87 -29.95
CA SER A 645 13.59 25.52 -28.78
C SER A 645 13.61 27.06 -28.86
N ALA A 646 14.62 27.65 -29.52
CA ALA A 646 14.75 29.08 -29.77
C ALA A 646 15.71 29.33 -30.97
N GLY A 647 15.39 30.33 -31.82
CA GLY A 647 16.16 30.70 -33.02
C GLY A 647 15.81 29.91 -34.29
N SER A 648 16.32 30.35 -35.45
CA SER A 648 16.21 29.61 -36.72
C SER A 648 17.36 28.61 -36.86
N PRO A 649 17.13 27.41 -37.45
CA PRO A 649 18.21 26.49 -37.78
C PRO A 649 19.05 27.06 -38.93
N THR A 650 20.36 26.88 -38.87
CA THR A 650 21.29 27.17 -39.97
C THR A 650 21.61 25.88 -40.72
N LEU A 651 21.42 25.88 -42.03
CA LEU A 651 21.71 24.69 -42.85
C LEU A 651 23.15 24.75 -43.33
N VAL A 652 23.90 23.69 -43.05
CA VAL A 652 25.25 23.50 -43.58
C VAL A 652 25.22 22.29 -44.49
N ILE A 653 25.45 22.52 -45.76
CA ILE A 653 25.51 21.45 -46.77
C ILE A 653 26.96 20.97 -46.82
N PHE A 654 27.17 19.67 -46.69
CA PHE A 654 28.50 19.08 -46.67
C PHE A 654 28.55 17.79 -47.47
N ASP A 655 29.75 17.45 -47.93
CA ASP A 655 30.05 16.24 -48.69
C ASP A 655 31.45 15.73 -48.32
N LEU A 656 31.63 14.40 -48.41
CA LEU A 656 32.88 13.72 -48.05
C LEU A 656 33.41 12.89 -49.22
N GLU A 657 34.65 13.17 -49.62
CA GLU A 657 35.43 12.18 -50.37
C GLU A 657 36.09 11.20 -49.42
N THR A 658 36.17 9.93 -49.83
CA THR A 658 36.67 8.85 -48.98
C THR A 658 37.53 7.84 -49.74
N THR A 659 38.24 6.98 -49.00
CA THR A 659 39.15 5.97 -49.57
C THR A 659 38.45 4.86 -50.38
N ASP A 660 37.18 4.55 -50.07
CA ASP A 660 36.35 3.48 -50.69
C ASP A 660 34.87 3.65 -50.28
N LEU A 661 33.99 2.77 -50.73
CA LEU A 661 32.60 2.66 -50.25
C LEU A 661 32.51 1.89 -48.91
N ILE A 662 31.38 2.04 -48.19
CA ILE A 662 31.09 1.24 -47.00
C ILE A 662 30.84 -0.22 -47.39
N ARG A 663 31.63 -1.16 -46.84
CA ARG A 663 31.50 -2.61 -47.11
C ARG A 663 31.34 -3.41 -45.80
N GLY A 664 30.11 -3.78 -45.48
CA GLY A 664 29.81 -4.55 -44.27
C GLY A 664 30.24 -3.80 -42.99
N ARG A 665 31.22 -4.34 -42.26
CA ARG A 665 31.79 -3.71 -41.05
C ARG A 665 32.97 -2.76 -41.33
N HIS A 666 33.45 -2.70 -42.57
CA HIS A 666 34.59 -1.85 -42.94
C HIS A 666 34.11 -0.45 -43.34
N MET A 667 34.53 0.55 -42.56
CA MET A 667 34.26 1.96 -42.81
C MET A 667 35.45 2.61 -43.53
N PRO A 668 35.23 3.37 -44.62
CA PRO A 668 36.31 4.08 -45.31
C PRO A 668 36.81 5.28 -44.50
N LEU A 669 38.01 5.78 -44.86
CA LEU A 669 38.59 6.98 -44.25
C LEU A 669 38.31 8.21 -45.12
N ILE A 670 38.10 9.36 -44.47
CA ILE A 670 37.85 10.64 -45.14
C ILE A 670 39.15 11.15 -45.78
N THR A 671 39.04 11.60 -47.04
CA THR A 671 40.12 12.22 -47.83
C THR A 671 39.86 13.69 -48.15
N GLN A 672 38.60 14.12 -48.16
CA GLN A 672 38.22 15.53 -48.29
C GLN A 672 36.95 15.79 -47.49
N ILE A 673 36.88 16.95 -46.84
CA ILE A 673 35.68 17.49 -46.21
C ILE A 673 35.40 18.83 -46.88
N ALA A 674 34.26 18.95 -47.53
CA ALA A 674 33.77 20.23 -48.03
C ALA A 674 32.44 20.59 -47.39
N ALA A 675 32.22 21.87 -47.15
CA ALA A 675 30.95 22.38 -46.65
C ALA A 675 30.66 23.81 -47.12
N VAL A 676 29.37 24.13 -47.22
CA VAL A 676 28.87 25.48 -47.52
C VAL A 676 27.75 25.85 -46.54
N GLY A 677 27.81 27.05 -45.97
CA GLY A 677 26.69 27.64 -45.24
C GLY A 677 25.61 28.03 -46.24
N PHE A 678 24.43 27.40 -46.17
CA PHE A 678 23.39 27.55 -47.19
C PHE A 678 22.91 29.00 -47.33
N GLU A 679 22.73 29.70 -46.22
CA GLU A 679 22.29 31.09 -46.21
C GLU A 679 23.44 32.09 -46.41
N THR A 680 24.64 31.79 -45.91
CA THR A 680 25.79 32.72 -45.91
C THR A 680 26.68 32.60 -47.14
N GLY A 681 26.62 31.47 -47.86
CA GLY A 681 27.49 31.16 -49.00
C GLY A 681 28.96 30.92 -48.64
N THR A 682 29.30 30.96 -47.36
CA THR A 682 30.68 30.76 -46.87
C THR A 682 31.10 29.31 -47.03
N LEU A 683 32.30 29.10 -47.58
CA LEU A 683 32.85 27.78 -47.91
C LEU A 683 33.90 27.33 -46.89
N SER A 684 33.94 26.02 -46.66
CA SER A 684 35.02 25.33 -45.97
C SER A 684 35.47 24.14 -46.81
N ASN A 685 36.78 23.98 -46.97
CA ASN A 685 37.39 22.86 -47.68
C ASN A 685 38.59 22.38 -46.92
N THR A 686 38.73 21.08 -46.71
CA THR A 686 39.96 20.52 -46.16
C THR A 686 40.22 19.14 -46.74
N TYR A 687 41.38 18.99 -47.38
CA TYR A 687 41.89 17.67 -47.74
C TYR A 687 42.57 17.02 -46.54
N THR A 688 42.36 15.73 -46.34
CA THR A 688 42.92 14.97 -45.22
C THR A 688 43.72 13.78 -45.72
N VAL A 689 44.90 13.56 -45.14
CA VAL A 689 45.75 12.41 -45.49
C VAL A 689 45.16 11.14 -44.84
N PRO A 690 44.67 10.15 -45.62
CA PRO A 690 44.14 8.91 -45.06
C PRO A 690 45.28 8.01 -44.59
N LYS A 691 45.02 7.22 -43.54
CA LYS A 691 45.97 6.19 -43.06
C LYS A 691 45.96 4.91 -43.90
N LEU A 692 44.97 4.76 -44.79
CA LEU A 692 44.80 3.61 -45.67
C LEU A 692 44.95 4.06 -47.14
N PRO A 693 45.46 3.19 -48.03
CA PRO A 693 45.50 3.48 -49.45
C PRO A 693 44.12 3.79 -50.01
N ILE A 694 44.04 4.83 -50.86
CA ILE A 694 42.83 5.14 -51.63
C ILE A 694 42.68 4.07 -52.71
N THR A 695 41.50 3.47 -52.83
CA THR A 695 41.27 2.41 -53.81
C THR A 695 41.35 2.95 -55.24
N LYS A 696 41.75 2.11 -56.21
CA LYS A 696 41.82 2.51 -57.63
C LYS A 696 40.50 3.07 -58.16
N ALA A 697 39.37 2.55 -57.66
CA ALA A 697 38.04 3.06 -57.99
C ALA A 697 37.82 4.48 -57.45
N ALA A 698 38.14 4.75 -56.18
CA ALA A 698 38.02 6.08 -55.59
C ALA A 698 39.00 7.09 -56.25
N ILE A 699 40.22 6.68 -56.58
CA ILE A 699 41.19 7.54 -57.31
C ILE A 699 40.64 7.92 -58.69
N LYS A 700 40.07 6.96 -59.43
CA LYS A 700 39.53 7.19 -60.77
C LYS A 700 38.39 8.22 -60.75
N VAL A 701 37.59 8.20 -59.69
CA VAL A 701 36.39 9.01 -59.52
C VAL A 701 36.74 10.40 -59.02
N THR A 702 37.55 10.49 -57.96
CA THR A 702 37.86 11.77 -57.28
C THR A 702 39.09 12.50 -57.83
N GLY A 703 39.96 11.78 -58.56
CA GLY A 703 41.27 12.29 -58.96
C GLY A 703 42.25 12.51 -57.79
N ILE A 704 41.89 12.14 -56.56
CA ILE A 704 42.70 12.32 -55.37
C ILE A 704 43.74 11.21 -55.27
N VAL A 705 45.01 11.59 -55.23
CA VAL A 705 46.14 10.68 -54.97
C VAL A 705 46.91 11.18 -53.76
N SER A 706 47.12 10.30 -52.78
CA SER A 706 47.87 10.60 -51.56
C SER A 706 49.14 9.76 -51.52
N SER A 707 50.29 10.43 -51.47
CA SER A 707 51.62 9.85 -51.27
C SER A 707 52.16 10.24 -49.89
N SER A 708 53.20 9.56 -49.40
CA SER A 708 53.76 9.79 -48.05
C SER A 708 54.26 11.21 -47.78
N ARG A 709 54.44 12.06 -48.80
CA ARG A 709 54.91 13.45 -48.66
C ARG A 709 54.03 14.50 -49.35
N LYS A 710 53.02 14.10 -50.14
CA LYS A 710 52.24 15.03 -50.97
C LYS A 710 50.89 14.46 -51.37
N MET A 711 49.87 15.31 -51.40
CA MET A 711 48.54 15.00 -51.91
C MET A 711 48.28 15.81 -53.17
N THR A 712 47.78 15.16 -54.22
CA THR A 712 47.47 15.78 -55.50
C THR A 712 46.03 15.49 -55.91
N VAL A 713 45.38 16.46 -56.54
CA VAL A 713 44.04 16.32 -57.13
C VAL A 713 44.16 16.57 -58.63
N HIS A 714 43.86 15.57 -59.44
CA HIS A 714 44.07 15.60 -60.90
C HIS A 714 45.47 16.09 -61.31
N GLY A 715 46.50 15.64 -60.59
CA GLY A 715 47.91 15.98 -60.84
C GLY A 715 48.36 17.35 -60.31
N LYS A 716 47.47 18.16 -59.73
CA LYS A 716 47.81 19.43 -59.08
C LYS A 716 48.01 19.24 -57.58
N ASP A 717 49.05 19.86 -57.03
CA ASP A 717 49.33 19.79 -55.61
C ASP A 717 48.26 20.50 -54.78
N VAL A 718 47.82 19.84 -53.70
CA VAL A 718 46.91 20.44 -52.73
C VAL A 718 47.51 20.39 -51.33
N HIS A 719 47.22 21.43 -50.54
CA HIS A 719 47.51 21.39 -49.12
C HIS A 719 46.59 20.37 -48.44
N SER A 720 47.18 19.49 -47.63
CA SER A 720 46.45 18.44 -46.91
C SER A 720 46.80 18.43 -45.44
N GLU A 721 45.83 18.10 -44.61
CA GLU A 721 45.93 18.08 -43.15
C GLU A 721 45.94 16.64 -42.62
N HIS A 722 46.41 16.46 -41.39
CA HIS A 722 46.09 15.23 -40.66
C HIS A 722 44.59 15.20 -40.34
N ILE A 723 43.94 14.03 -40.41
CA ILE A 723 42.48 13.89 -40.22
C ILE A 723 41.96 14.55 -38.93
N THR A 724 42.73 14.51 -37.85
CA THR A 724 42.37 15.17 -36.58
C THR A 724 42.36 16.71 -36.71
N ALA A 725 43.36 17.29 -37.38
CA ALA A 725 43.43 18.73 -37.60
C ALA A 725 42.32 19.17 -38.57
N GLY A 726 42.09 18.42 -39.64
CA GLY A 726 41.03 18.73 -40.61
C GLY A 726 39.62 18.68 -40.01
N LEU A 727 39.33 17.69 -39.16
CA LEU A 727 38.03 17.63 -38.47
C LEU A 727 37.88 18.69 -37.38
N ASN A 728 38.95 19.06 -36.67
CA ASN A 728 38.89 20.16 -35.72
C ASN A 728 38.62 21.49 -36.45
N LYS A 729 39.29 21.76 -37.57
CA LYS A 729 39.02 22.92 -38.43
C LYS A 729 37.55 22.95 -38.90
N PHE A 730 37.02 21.80 -39.30
CA PHE A 730 35.62 21.69 -39.68
C PHE A 730 34.68 21.99 -38.49
N LEU A 731 34.93 21.43 -37.31
CA LEU A 731 34.13 21.68 -36.12
C LEU A 731 34.18 23.14 -35.64
N GLU A 732 35.37 23.73 -35.61
CA GLU A 732 35.58 25.17 -35.29
C GLU A 732 34.83 26.06 -36.28
N TRP A 733 34.83 25.70 -37.57
CA TRP A 733 34.08 26.40 -38.59
C TRP A 733 32.56 26.29 -38.38
N LEU A 734 32.05 25.12 -37.95
CA LEU A 734 30.63 24.94 -37.62
C LEU A 734 30.19 25.78 -36.41
N GLN A 735 31.10 26.01 -35.44
CA GLN A 735 30.82 26.79 -34.22
C GLN A 735 30.55 28.28 -34.49
N ILE A 736 30.82 28.77 -35.70
CA ILE A 736 30.45 30.13 -36.13
C ILE A 736 28.92 30.28 -36.20
N TYR A 737 28.19 29.18 -36.36
CA TYR A 737 26.75 29.16 -36.51
C TYR A 737 26.03 28.66 -35.26
N ASN A 738 24.81 29.13 -35.06
CA ASN A 738 23.90 28.59 -34.04
C ASN A 738 22.94 27.59 -34.68
N ASN A 739 22.48 26.59 -33.92
CA ASN A 739 21.44 25.65 -34.37
C ASN A 739 21.79 24.95 -35.71
N VAL A 740 23.01 24.42 -35.85
CA VAL A 740 23.49 23.83 -37.10
C VAL A 740 22.76 22.54 -37.45
N ILE A 741 22.26 22.44 -38.68
CA ILE A 741 21.78 21.19 -39.27
C ILE A 741 22.66 20.82 -40.45
N LEU A 742 23.32 19.66 -40.37
CA LEU A 742 24.16 19.15 -41.45
C LEU A 742 23.29 18.48 -42.53
N VAL A 743 23.55 18.80 -43.79
CA VAL A 743 22.75 18.36 -44.93
C VAL A 743 23.68 17.66 -45.93
N ALA A 744 23.36 16.42 -46.29
CA ALA A 744 24.08 15.68 -47.33
C ALA A 744 23.12 14.88 -48.21
N HIS A 745 23.55 14.54 -49.41
CA HIS A 745 22.76 13.75 -50.34
C HIS A 745 23.01 12.26 -50.15
N ASN A 746 21.95 11.48 -49.85
CA ASN A 746 22.08 10.07 -49.44
C ASN A 746 22.92 9.87 -48.16
N GLY A 747 23.04 10.92 -47.34
CA GLY A 747 23.92 10.95 -46.18
C GLY A 747 23.60 9.90 -45.10
N ARG A 748 22.33 9.42 -44.99
CA ARG A 748 21.99 8.36 -44.01
C ARG A 748 22.71 7.04 -44.31
N ARG A 749 23.00 6.78 -45.59
CA ARG A 749 23.67 5.54 -46.00
C ARG A 749 25.18 5.70 -46.07
N PHE A 750 25.71 6.93 -46.10
CA PHE A 750 27.13 7.16 -46.37
C PHE A 750 27.77 8.22 -45.47
N ASP A 751 27.57 9.50 -45.74
CA ASP A 751 28.30 10.61 -45.10
C ASP A 751 28.12 10.65 -43.58
N PHE A 752 26.90 10.43 -43.08
CA PHE A 752 26.63 10.48 -41.64
C PHE A 752 27.32 9.31 -40.92
N PRO A 753 27.18 8.04 -41.36
CA PRO A 753 27.97 6.93 -40.81
C PRO A 753 29.49 7.16 -40.84
N VAL A 754 30.05 7.65 -41.95
CA VAL A 754 31.51 7.85 -42.10
C VAL A 754 32.01 8.96 -41.18
N LEU A 755 31.33 10.11 -41.15
CA LEU A 755 31.64 11.22 -40.25
C LEU A 755 31.59 10.77 -38.79
N MET A 756 30.52 10.08 -38.39
CA MET A 756 30.34 9.64 -37.01
C MET A 756 31.38 8.61 -36.58
N ASN A 757 31.67 7.63 -37.43
CA ASN A 757 32.69 6.62 -37.14
C ASN A 757 34.07 7.28 -36.94
N THR A 758 34.39 8.30 -37.75
CA THR A 758 35.64 9.04 -37.63
C THR A 758 35.67 9.88 -36.34
N MET A 759 34.59 10.58 -36.02
CA MET A 759 34.46 11.33 -34.75
C MET A 759 34.58 10.44 -33.52
N GLN A 760 33.98 9.24 -33.55
CA GLN A 760 34.08 8.26 -32.47
C GLN A 760 35.51 7.76 -32.31
N SER A 761 36.18 7.43 -33.43
CA SER A 761 37.58 6.98 -33.44
C SER A 761 38.53 8.05 -32.88
N LEU A 762 38.20 9.33 -33.05
CA LEU A 762 38.98 10.46 -32.53
C LEU A 762 38.51 10.97 -31.15
N LYS A 763 37.49 10.35 -30.53
CA LYS A 763 36.88 10.81 -29.27
C LYS A 763 36.46 12.28 -29.31
N ARG A 764 35.76 12.68 -30.39
CA ARG A 764 35.24 14.05 -30.63
C ARG A 764 33.72 14.12 -30.76
N THR A 765 33.03 13.02 -30.46
CA THR A 765 31.57 12.91 -30.55
C THR A 765 30.84 13.98 -29.73
N ASP A 766 31.28 14.27 -28.50
CA ASP A 766 30.62 15.26 -27.64
C ASP A 766 30.67 16.67 -28.25
N VAL A 767 31.79 17.02 -28.90
CA VAL A 767 31.95 18.32 -29.56
C VAL A 767 30.97 18.44 -30.72
N LEU A 768 30.91 17.43 -31.60
CA LEU A 768 29.97 17.42 -32.72
C LEU A 768 28.51 17.57 -32.25
N VAL A 769 28.14 16.89 -31.18
CA VAL A 769 26.76 16.88 -30.65
C VAL A 769 26.39 18.18 -29.94
N SER A 770 27.39 18.88 -29.40
CA SER A 770 27.20 20.22 -28.85
C SER A 770 27.03 21.29 -29.95
N THR A 771 27.60 21.08 -31.14
CA THR A 771 27.60 22.06 -32.24
C THR A 771 26.48 21.83 -33.26
N VAL A 772 26.21 20.57 -33.62
CA VAL A 772 25.18 20.20 -34.59
C VAL A 772 23.93 19.78 -33.82
N ILE A 773 22.76 20.28 -34.23
CA ILE A 773 21.45 19.94 -33.64
C ILE A 773 20.62 18.99 -34.51
N GLY A 774 21.03 18.72 -35.75
CA GLY A 774 20.38 17.73 -36.60
C GLY A 774 21.11 17.40 -37.91
N PHE A 775 20.61 16.37 -38.60
CA PHE A 775 21.04 15.94 -39.92
C PHE A 775 19.83 15.83 -40.87
N ILE A 776 20.01 16.19 -42.13
CA ILE A 776 19.01 16.05 -43.20
C ILE A 776 19.62 15.28 -44.37
N ASP A 777 18.94 14.21 -44.77
CA ASP A 777 19.23 13.48 -46.01
C ASP A 777 18.33 13.99 -47.14
N THR A 778 18.94 14.65 -48.12
CA THR A 778 18.20 15.30 -49.22
C THR A 778 17.56 14.31 -50.19
N LEU A 779 17.98 13.03 -50.21
CA LEU A 779 17.42 12.04 -51.13
C LEU A 779 15.91 11.87 -50.92
N ASN A 780 15.47 11.82 -49.66
CA ASN A 780 14.04 11.70 -49.34
C ASN A 780 13.27 13.00 -49.60
N ILE A 781 13.94 14.15 -49.48
CA ILE A 781 13.36 15.44 -49.82
C ILE A 781 13.11 15.49 -51.33
N PHE A 782 14.13 15.20 -52.14
CA PHE A 782 14.04 15.29 -53.59
C PHE A 782 13.08 14.26 -54.18
N LYS A 783 13.01 13.03 -53.65
CA LYS A 783 11.97 12.05 -54.04
C LYS A 783 10.55 12.56 -53.84
N LYS A 784 10.33 13.40 -52.82
CA LYS A 784 9.02 13.96 -52.53
C LYS A 784 8.73 15.22 -53.34
N VAL A 785 9.71 16.11 -53.47
CA VAL A 785 9.54 17.42 -54.13
C VAL A 785 9.60 17.29 -55.65
N PHE A 786 10.43 16.39 -56.17
CA PHE A 786 10.63 16.14 -57.59
C PHE A 786 10.28 14.69 -57.93
N PRO A 787 8.99 14.28 -57.92
CA PRO A 787 8.60 12.93 -58.28
C PRO A 787 8.87 12.65 -59.77
N GLY A 788 9.07 11.38 -60.13
CA GLY A 788 9.14 10.94 -61.53
C GLY A 788 10.49 11.14 -62.24
N GLN A 789 11.57 11.39 -61.50
CA GLN A 789 12.93 11.41 -62.08
C GLN A 789 13.40 9.98 -62.41
N THR A 790 14.24 9.83 -63.44
CA THR A 790 14.75 8.53 -63.89
C THR A 790 15.58 7.84 -62.82
N ASP A 791 16.47 8.59 -62.17
CA ASP A 791 17.07 8.26 -60.90
C ASP A 791 17.27 9.55 -60.07
N TYR A 792 17.75 9.38 -58.85
CA TYR A 792 17.95 10.49 -57.90
C TYR A 792 19.42 10.66 -57.54
N LYS A 793 20.35 10.32 -58.45
CA LYS A 793 21.75 10.72 -58.27
C LYS A 793 21.85 12.24 -58.40
N GLN A 794 22.77 12.84 -57.66
CA GLN A 794 22.93 14.30 -57.65
C GLN A 794 23.21 14.87 -59.05
N GLU A 795 24.12 14.25 -59.81
CA GLU A 795 24.41 14.59 -61.22
C GLU A 795 23.17 14.60 -62.10
N THR A 796 22.37 13.55 -61.99
CA THR A 796 21.15 13.38 -62.79
C THR A 796 20.12 14.45 -62.45
N LEU A 797 19.96 14.78 -61.17
CA LEU A 797 19.07 15.85 -60.73
C LEU A 797 19.55 17.24 -61.16
N MET A 798 20.86 17.51 -61.12
CA MET A 798 21.44 18.77 -61.61
C MET A 798 21.16 18.96 -63.11
N GLN A 799 21.41 17.91 -63.89
CA GLN A 799 21.18 17.95 -65.33
C GLN A 799 19.69 18.07 -65.67
N SER A 800 18.82 17.31 -64.99
CA SER A 800 17.38 17.27 -65.32
C SER A 800 16.61 18.51 -64.87
N LEU A 801 16.97 19.10 -63.72
CA LEU A 801 16.24 20.21 -63.12
C LEU A 801 16.84 21.58 -63.45
N LEU A 802 18.17 21.67 -63.54
CA LEU A 802 18.89 22.95 -63.72
C LEU A 802 19.64 23.04 -65.05
N GLY A 803 19.59 22.00 -65.89
CA GLY A 803 20.20 22.00 -67.23
C GLY A 803 21.72 22.15 -67.25
N THR A 804 22.38 21.98 -66.09
CA THR A 804 23.80 22.30 -65.91
C THR A 804 24.56 21.06 -65.44
N PRO A 805 25.51 20.54 -66.24
CA PRO A 805 26.47 19.57 -65.74
C PRO A 805 27.47 20.25 -64.81
N TYR A 806 28.04 19.51 -63.87
CA TYR A 806 29.10 19.98 -62.98
C TYR A 806 30.16 18.90 -62.79
N GLY A 807 31.34 19.30 -62.29
CA GLY A 807 32.43 18.38 -61.98
C GLY A 807 32.11 17.57 -60.72
N ALA A 808 31.24 16.58 -60.83
CA ALA A 808 30.92 15.65 -59.76
C ALA A 808 32.15 14.84 -59.33
N HIS A 809 32.13 14.34 -58.08
CA HIS A 809 33.26 13.68 -57.43
C HIS A 809 34.38 14.63 -57.04
N ASN A 810 33.97 15.85 -56.70
CA ASN A 810 34.79 16.79 -55.98
C ASN A 810 33.88 17.38 -54.90
N ALA A 811 34.12 17.01 -53.64
CA ALA A 811 33.26 17.44 -52.54
C ALA A 811 32.94 18.95 -52.54
N MET A 812 33.84 19.83 -53.00
CA MET A 812 33.57 21.27 -53.09
C MET A 812 32.54 21.62 -54.18
N GLU A 813 32.62 20.99 -55.33
CA GLU A 813 31.65 21.19 -56.40
C GLU A 813 30.33 20.47 -56.08
N ASP A 814 30.39 19.31 -55.41
CA ASP A 814 29.23 18.58 -54.93
C ASP A 814 28.40 19.37 -53.90
N VAL A 815 29.03 20.05 -52.93
CA VAL A 815 28.27 20.89 -51.97
C VAL A 815 27.64 22.12 -52.63
N LYS A 816 28.31 22.72 -53.63
CA LYS A 816 27.75 23.86 -54.38
C LYS A 816 26.56 23.43 -55.24
N ALA A 817 26.69 22.32 -55.95
CA ALA A 817 25.61 21.73 -56.74
C ALA A 817 24.42 21.36 -55.84
N LEU A 818 24.67 20.71 -54.71
CA LEU A 818 23.63 20.35 -53.75
C LEU A 818 22.94 21.60 -53.16
N ALA A 819 23.68 22.69 -52.92
CA ALA A 819 23.08 23.96 -52.49
C ALA A 819 22.11 24.53 -53.53
N LEU A 820 22.44 24.45 -54.82
CA LEU A 820 21.53 24.86 -55.89
C LEU A 820 20.27 23.99 -55.94
N LEU A 821 20.39 22.66 -55.79
CA LEU A 821 19.22 21.76 -55.73
C LEU A 821 18.33 22.01 -54.50
N VAL A 822 18.94 22.24 -53.33
CA VAL A 822 18.19 22.57 -52.10
C VAL A 822 17.48 23.92 -52.22
N LYS A 823 18.06 24.88 -52.97
CA LYS A 823 17.43 26.15 -53.32
C LYS A 823 16.28 25.96 -54.30
N GLU A 824 16.44 25.13 -55.33
CA GLU A 824 15.39 24.84 -56.32
C GLU A 824 14.20 24.09 -55.70
N ALA A 825 14.42 23.30 -54.66
CA ALA A 825 13.34 22.65 -53.91
C ALA A 825 12.36 23.64 -53.26
N LYS A 826 12.73 24.93 -53.12
CA LYS A 826 11.88 26.05 -52.62
C LYS A 826 11.16 25.78 -51.28
N LEU A 827 11.67 24.86 -50.47
CA LEU A 827 11.11 24.54 -49.16
C LEU A 827 11.45 25.62 -48.12
N SER A 828 10.53 25.92 -47.20
CA SER A 828 10.84 26.69 -46.00
C SER A 828 11.54 25.85 -44.93
N ASN A 829 12.18 26.49 -43.94
CA ASN A 829 12.77 25.76 -42.81
C ASN A 829 11.74 24.91 -42.04
N LYS A 830 10.49 25.35 -41.96
CA LYS A 830 9.39 24.56 -41.34
C LYS A 830 9.07 23.28 -42.13
N GLU A 831 9.23 23.30 -43.45
CA GLU A 831 8.96 22.15 -44.32
C GLU A 831 10.14 21.18 -44.42
N ARG A 832 11.37 21.68 -44.20
CA ARG A 832 12.59 20.85 -44.14
C ARG A 832 12.77 20.14 -42.80
N LEU A 833 12.39 20.78 -41.70
CA LEU A 833 12.55 20.23 -40.34
C LEU A 833 11.94 18.83 -40.14
N PRO A 834 10.77 18.46 -40.71
CA PRO A 834 10.24 17.09 -40.65
C PRO A 834 11.17 16.00 -41.23
N PHE A 835 12.11 16.37 -42.10
CA PHE A 835 13.10 15.44 -42.67
C PHE A 835 14.38 15.35 -41.82
N SER A 836 14.53 16.23 -40.84
CA SER A 836 15.67 16.22 -39.93
C SER A 836 15.61 15.02 -38.98
N SER A 837 16.78 14.62 -38.51
CA SER A 837 16.95 13.70 -37.39
C SER A 837 18.02 14.26 -36.44
N PRO A 838 17.92 14.04 -35.12
CA PRO A 838 18.91 14.54 -34.17
C PRO A 838 20.33 14.07 -34.49
N PRO A 839 21.35 14.84 -34.07
CA PRO A 839 22.74 14.51 -34.28
C PRO A 839 23.11 13.25 -33.49
N PRO A 840 23.90 12.34 -34.05
CA PRO A 840 24.26 11.13 -33.33
C PRO A 840 25.19 11.46 -32.17
N PRO A 841 24.82 10.97 -30.97
CA PRO A 841 25.38 9.70 -30.57
C PRO A 841 24.32 8.72 -30.10
N THR A 842 23.03 9.01 -30.28
CA THR A 842 21.96 8.05 -29.94
C THR A 842 21.38 7.41 -31.18
N ALA A 843 20.94 8.16 -32.21
CA ALA A 843 20.24 7.52 -33.33
C ALA A 843 21.13 6.58 -34.19
N VAL A 844 22.26 7.08 -34.71
CA VAL A 844 23.17 6.27 -35.56
C VAL A 844 24.01 5.30 -34.73
N HIS A 845 24.42 5.68 -33.52
CA HIS A 845 25.11 4.78 -32.59
C HIS A 845 24.23 3.59 -32.17
N HIS A 846 22.98 3.86 -31.75
CA HIS A 846 22.02 2.80 -31.46
C HIS A 846 21.67 2.00 -32.71
N MET A 847 21.64 2.59 -33.90
CA MET A 847 21.47 1.85 -35.16
C MET A 847 22.65 0.90 -35.44
N LEU A 848 23.88 1.35 -35.24
CA LEU A 848 25.10 0.54 -35.41
C LEU A 848 25.19 -0.56 -34.34
N GLN A 849 24.90 -0.23 -33.07
CA GLN A 849 24.82 -1.20 -31.97
C GLN A 849 23.71 -2.23 -32.20
N PHE A 850 22.50 -1.78 -32.53
CA PHE A 850 21.35 -2.64 -32.86
C PHE A 850 21.68 -3.55 -34.05
N GLY A 851 22.30 -3.01 -35.11
CA GLY A 851 22.72 -3.78 -36.28
C GLY A 851 23.80 -4.82 -35.94
N SER A 852 24.77 -4.44 -35.10
CA SER A 852 25.83 -5.33 -34.62
C SER A 852 25.28 -6.48 -33.76
N GLU A 853 24.45 -6.18 -32.76
CA GLU A 853 23.84 -7.18 -31.88
C GLU A 853 22.86 -8.07 -32.63
N LYS A 854 22.04 -7.50 -33.53
CA LYS A 854 21.18 -8.29 -34.42
C LYS A 854 22.00 -9.29 -35.24
N ALA A 855 23.08 -8.84 -35.88
CA ALA A 855 23.94 -9.70 -36.70
C ALA A 855 24.63 -10.80 -35.88
N LYS A 856 25.00 -10.49 -34.62
CA LYS A 856 25.60 -11.45 -33.69
C LYS A 856 24.60 -12.52 -33.24
N ASN A 857 23.37 -12.13 -32.89
CA ASN A 857 22.42 -13.00 -32.18
C ASN A 857 21.48 -13.77 -33.11
N VAL A 858 21.21 -13.29 -34.33
CA VAL A 858 20.23 -13.92 -35.25
C VAL A 858 20.61 -15.34 -35.68
N SER A 859 21.91 -15.64 -35.72
CA SER A 859 22.44 -16.98 -36.00
C SER A 859 21.94 -18.01 -34.99
N SER A 860 21.90 -17.65 -33.70
CA SER A 860 21.42 -18.54 -32.63
C SER A 860 19.94 -18.94 -32.78
N LEU A 861 19.13 -18.07 -33.38
CA LEU A 861 17.69 -18.25 -33.53
C LEU A 861 17.32 -19.05 -34.79
N HIS A 862 18.30 -19.43 -35.63
CA HIS A 862 18.04 -20.14 -36.89
C HIS A 862 17.31 -21.48 -36.67
N CYS A 863 17.58 -22.18 -35.57
CA CYS A 863 16.88 -23.41 -35.25
C CYS A 863 15.36 -23.22 -35.04
N LEU A 864 14.94 -22.05 -34.54
CA LEU A 864 13.53 -21.68 -34.37
C LEU A 864 12.88 -21.31 -35.71
N ILE A 865 13.64 -20.66 -36.59
CA ILE A 865 13.21 -20.34 -37.96
C ILE A 865 13.03 -21.63 -38.76
N ALA A 866 14.00 -22.53 -38.73
CA ALA A 866 13.97 -23.81 -39.43
C ALA A 866 12.81 -24.71 -38.98
N LYS A 867 12.41 -24.62 -37.71
CA LYS A 867 11.25 -25.34 -37.15
C LYS A 867 9.91 -24.63 -37.36
N GLY A 868 9.89 -23.47 -38.04
CA GLY A 868 8.67 -22.69 -38.27
C GLY A 868 8.05 -22.08 -37.00
N ILE A 869 8.79 -22.04 -35.90
CA ILE A 869 8.33 -21.49 -34.62
C ILE A 869 8.30 -19.96 -34.68
N VAL A 870 9.27 -19.36 -35.37
CA VAL A 870 9.41 -17.90 -35.51
C VAL A 870 9.75 -17.56 -36.97
N ILE A 871 9.08 -16.56 -37.55
CA ILE A 871 9.40 -16.04 -38.88
C ILE A 871 10.70 -15.21 -38.86
N HIS A 872 11.44 -15.18 -39.98
CA HIS A 872 12.75 -14.51 -40.07
C HIS A 872 12.73 -13.08 -39.53
N GLY A 873 11.77 -12.24 -39.97
CA GLY A 873 11.67 -10.86 -39.48
C GLY A 873 11.39 -10.73 -37.98
N CYS A 874 10.74 -11.73 -37.36
CA CYS A 874 10.52 -11.76 -35.92
C CYS A 874 11.80 -12.18 -35.17
N ALA A 875 12.54 -13.17 -35.69
CA ALA A 875 13.84 -13.56 -35.16
C ALA A 875 14.85 -12.40 -35.21
N GLU A 876 14.85 -11.61 -36.28
CA GLU A 876 15.66 -10.40 -36.38
C GLU A 876 15.32 -9.34 -35.32
N ASN A 877 14.05 -9.21 -34.94
CA ASN A 877 13.62 -8.28 -33.90
C ASN A 877 14.00 -8.78 -32.51
N ILE A 878 13.93 -10.09 -32.26
CA ILE A 878 14.40 -10.73 -31.02
C ILE A 878 15.92 -10.52 -30.88
N ALA A 879 16.68 -10.88 -31.92
CA ALA A 879 18.13 -10.72 -31.97
C ALA A 879 18.58 -9.26 -31.77
N GLY A 880 17.91 -8.32 -32.45
CA GLY A 880 18.19 -6.89 -32.29
C GLY A 880 17.82 -6.34 -30.93
N SER A 881 17.03 -7.04 -30.11
CA SER A 881 16.76 -6.67 -28.72
C SER A 881 17.84 -7.18 -27.76
N GLY A 882 18.91 -7.82 -28.26
CA GLY A 882 19.98 -8.41 -27.44
C GLY A 882 19.70 -9.85 -27.00
N LEU A 883 18.59 -10.45 -27.44
CA LEU A 883 18.20 -11.81 -27.06
C LEU A 883 18.75 -12.86 -28.04
N HIS A 884 19.13 -14.01 -27.51
CA HIS A 884 19.59 -15.19 -28.25
C HIS A 884 18.89 -16.44 -27.71
N PHE A 885 19.01 -17.58 -28.40
CA PHE A 885 18.26 -18.83 -28.15
C PHE A 885 18.17 -19.36 -26.70
N ARG A 886 19.08 -18.97 -25.81
CA ARG A 886 19.03 -19.42 -24.40
C ARG A 886 18.00 -18.64 -23.57
N HIS A 887 17.76 -17.38 -23.92
CA HIS A 887 16.68 -16.56 -23.38
C HIS A 887 15.37 -16.94 -24.05
#